data_AF-A0A2L1GPI8-F1
#
_entry.id   AF-A0A2L1GPI8-F1
#
_cell.length_a   1.000
_cell.length_b   1.000
_cell.length_c   1.000
_cell.angle_alpha   90.00
_cell.angle_beta   90.00
_cell.angle_gamma   90.00
#
_symmetry.space_group_name_H-M   'P 1'
#
loop_
_entity.id
_entity.type
_entity.pdbx_description
1 polymer ?
#
loop_
_entity_poly.entity_id
_entity_poly.type
_entity_poly.pdbx_seq_one_letter_code
_entity_poly.pdbx_strand_id
1 'polypeptide(L)'
;MNGNTEQTGQDDTAAGPSGIGEVRGMLHRLFDTNFLDYTSYVIRDRAIPDVDDGLKPVQRRILQTLFNMDDGRFHKVANVVGETMKLHPHGDQSIFDALVNLANKGFLIDRQGNFGNIFTGDQASAARYIECRLSPLAKETLFDKDITEFTESYDGRMQEPLRLPARIPLLLMMGAEGIAVGMATRIMPHNFCELLEAQIACLKGEDFTLYPDFPRGGIVDVSEYDHGNGRLRCRVRLKQPDDKTIVITELPYNITTQGLIESIEKAARAGKLKIAAINDYTAERVEVEIKLARGVYAEETIDALYAFTDCEMSISPNMVVIAQNLPCQMRVEDVLRRNTQLLQKNLEAELKIRLDRLRDKWHARRLEQIFIEERLYKKIEEITKAGEIAATIGNSLLPFAGELQRPVTDRDIEQLLEIRIRRISRYDINRQQKELRDIEREIAGVTKSLANMVGYTIHFLEELLAAHRDEFPRMSELKVFDEISARSAALANLSVCYHRESGFVGHRIKAELAGNMEFQCPASEYDRLLLIFKDGLYKVISVPDKFFVGSNLAWMGLVQPDQVFNLLYRNGTDSLVYAKRFHTPKFILNREYRLFEEHRRSQILFLQTGESGVRVRVSYMPSARARYNAQDLEMDAILIKNAAAIGRRISTRKVRRVTPLDGTVTEAAEAEPRVLPGLEGGN
;
A
#
# COMPACT_ATOMS: atom_id res chain seq x y z
N MET A 1 32.37 -69.69 -14.80
CA MET A 1 31.44 -70.83 -14.86
C MET A 1 30.12 -70.37 -14.28
N ASN A 2 29.06 -70.45 -15.09
CA ASN A 2 27.62 -70.66 -14.82
C ASN A 2 27.07 -70.15 -13.47
N GLY A 3 26.04 -69.30 -13.40
CA GLY A 3 24.82 -69.25 -14.21
C GLY A 3 23.61 -69.67 -13.35
N ASN A 4 22.51 -68.92 -13.49
CA ASN A 4 21.11 -69.17 -13.10
C ASN A 4 20.63 -68.70 -11.70
N THR A 5 19.75 -67.69 -11.60
CA THR A 5 18.27 -67.59 -11.85
C THR A 5 17.40 -68.35 -10.83
N GLU A 6 16.58 -67.60 -10.07
CA GLU A 6 15.10 -67.65 -9.99
C GLU A 6 14.55 -68.84 -9.15
N GLN A 7 13.45 -68.83 -8.38
CA GLN A 7 12.21 -68.06 -8.38
C GLN A 7 11.39 -68.49 -7.13
N THR A 8 10.81 -67.52 -6.40
CA THR A 8 9.39 -67.46 -5.95
C THR A 8 8.67 -68.57 -5.13
N GLY A 9 7.88 -68.09 -4.16
CA GLY A 9 6.68 -68.69 -3.52
C GLY A 9 6.33 -67.89 -2.25
N GLN A 10 5.34 -66.98 -2.24
CA GLN A 10 3.89 -67.18 -1.92
C GLN A 10 3.68 -68.05 -0.68
N ASP A 11 2.83 -67.75 0.30
CA ASP A 11 1.89 -66.67 0.65
C ASP A 11 1.58 -66.94 2.15
N ASP A 12 1.21 -65.94 2.96
CA ASP A 12 0.05 -66.10 3.84
C ASP A 12 -0.36 -64.79 4.54
N THR A 13 -1.67 -64.57 4.47
CA THR A 13 -2.43 -63.38 4.77
C THR A 13 -2.79 -63.22 6.24
N ALA A 14 -2.83 -61.97 6.72
CA ALA A 14 -3.75 -61.56 7.79
C ALA A 14 -4.18 -60.10 7.57
N ALA A 15 -5.45 -59.92 7.18
CA ALA A 15 -6.11 -58.64 6.97
C ALA A 15 -6.78 -58.13 8.25
N GLY A 16 -6.71 -56.82 8.48
CA GLY A 16 -7.59 -56.04 9.35
C GLY A 16 -8.12 -54.82 8.58
N PRO A 17 -9.41 -54.42 8.71
CA PRO A 17 -10.05 -53.51 7.77
C PRO A 17 -10.18 -52.08 8.30
N SER A 18 -9.66 -51.08 7.57
CA SER A 18 -10.26 -49.73 7.43
C SER A 18 -9.31 -48.78 6.69
N GLY A 19 -9.74 -48.26 5.55
CA GLY A 19 -9.09 -47.17 4.83
C GLY A 19 -8.89 -47.50 3.36
N ILE A 20 -9.80 -47.05 2.50
CA ILE A 20 -9.74 -47.17 1.05
C ILE A 20 -8.47 -46.48 0.57
N GLY A 21 -7.40 -47.25 0.36
CA GLY A 21 -6.25 -46.79 -0.41
C GLY A 21 -6.67 -46.75 -1.86
N GLU A 22 -7.08 -45.59 -2.35
CA GLU A 22 -7.28 -45.37 -3.78
C GLU A 22 -6.01 -45.82 -4.50
N VAL A 23 -6.12 -46.87 -5.32
CA VAL A 23 -5.08 -47.24 -6.28
C VAL A 23 -5.01 -46.09 -7.28
N ARG A 24 -4.18 -45.08 -6.97
CA ARG A 24 -3.95 -43.92 -7.84
C ARG A 24 -3.49 -44.44 -9.19
N GLY A 25 -4.37 -44.34 -10.18
CA GLY A 25 -4.13 -44.76 -11.55
C GLY A 25 -2.94 -44.03 -12.16
N MET A 26 -2.37 -44.60 -13.24
CA MET A 26 -1.20 -44.04 -13.94
C MET A 26 -1.38 -42.57 -14.32
N LEU A 27 -2.59 -42.18 -14.74
CA LEU A 27 -2.92 -40.79 -15.08
C LEU A 27 -2.80 -39.85 -13.87
N HIS A 28 -3.24 -40.29 -12.68
CA HIS A 28 -3.18 -39.48 -11.47
C HIS A 28 -1.74 -39.22 -11.05
N ARG A 29 -0.87 -40.24 -11.11
CA ARG A 29 0.57 -40.08 -10.84
C ARG A 29 1.24 -39.15 -11.84
N LEU A 30 0.92 -39.31 -13.13
CA LEU A 30 1.47 -38.46 -14.18
C LEU A 30 1.02 -37.00 -14.02
N PHE A 31 -0.22 -36.77 -13.62
CA PHE A 31 -0.72 -35.43 -13.30
C PHE A 31 -0.02 -34.86 -12.07
N ASP A 32 0.09 -35.62 -10.97
CA ASP A 32 0.77 -35.19 -9.74
C ASP A 32 2.22 -34.77 -10.04
N THR A 33 3.00 -35.61 -10.74
CA THR A 33 4.40 -35.31 -11.07
C THR A 33 4.52 -34.07 -11.97
N ASN A 34 3.80 -34.04 -13.09
CA ASN A 34 3.91 -32.91 -14.03
C ASN A 34 3.41 -31.59 -13.42
N PHE A 35 2.36 -31.66 -12.60
CA PHE A 35 1.83 -30.49 -11.90
C PHE A 35 2.80 -29.98 -10.83
N LEU A 36 3.45 -30.89 -10.08
CA LEU A 36 4.47 -30.52 -9.10
C LEU A 36 5.69 -29.89 -9.76
N ASP A 37 6.18 -30.46 -10.87
CA ASP A 37 7.33 -29.93 -11.61
C ASP A 37 7.02 -28.53 -12.17
N TYR A 38 5.85 -28.36 -12.79
CA TYR A 38 5.39 -27.06 -13.27
C TYR A 38 5.25 -26.04 -12.13
N THR A 39 4.64 -26.45 -11.01
CA THR A 39 4.42 -25.59 -9.84
C THR A 39 5.75 -25.14 -9.24
N SER A 40 6.69 -26.07 -9.06
CA SER A 40 8.03 -25.78 -8.56
C SER A 40 8.77 -24.78 -9.44
N TYR A 41 8.72 -24.98 -10.77
CA TYR A 41 9.32 -24.07 -11.75
C TYR A 41 8.68 -22.68 -11.70
N VAL A 42 7.35 -22.57 -11.68
CA VAL A 42 6.67 -21.27 -11.67
C VAL A 42 6.95 -20.48 -10.39
N ILE A 43 7.00 -21.17 -9.25
CA ILE A 43 7.30 -20.55 -7.95
C ILE A 43 8.74 -20.03 -7.93
N ARG A 44 9.72 -20.86 -8.29
CA ARG A 44 11.15 -20.55 -8.16
C ARG A 44 11.68 -19.65 -9.27
N ASP A 45 11.29 -19.92 -10.51
CA ASP A 45 11.98 -19.37 -11.69
C ASP A 45 11.19 -18.25 -12.39
N ARG A 46 10.02 -17.86 -11.85
CA ARG A 46 9.16 -16.87 -12.52
C ARG A 46 8.52 -15.83 -11.60
N ALA A 47 7.79 -16.27 -10.58
CA ALA A 47 6.85 -15.39 -9.90
C ALA A 47 7.45 -14.65 -8.70
N ILE A 48 8.27 -15.32 -7.89
CA ILE A 48 8.73 -14.84 -6.59
C ILE A 48 10.22 -14.49 -6.67
N PRO A 49 10.66 -13.31 -6.15
CA PRO A 49 12.08 -12.95 -6.13
C PRO A 49 12.88 -13.77 -5.13
N ASP A 50 14.17 -13.93 -5.39
CA ASP A 50 15.13 -14.45 -4.41
C ASP A 50 15.44 -13.36 -3.37
N VAL A 51 15.53 -13.74 -2.09
CA VAL A 51 15.80 -12.79 -1.00
C VAL A 51 17.21 -12.21 -1.03
N ASP A 52 18.17 -12.92 -1.62
CA ASP A 52 19.59 -12.55 -1.56
C ASP A 52 19.91 -11.36 -2.45
N ASP A 53 19.36 -11.34 -3.68
CA ASP A 53 19.55 -10.25 -4.65
C ASP A 53 18.27 -9.45 -4.95
N GLY A 54 17.10 -9.94 -4.54
CA GLY A 54 15.83 -9.27 -4.73
C GLY A 54 15.29 -9.30 -6.16
N LEU A 55 15.86 -10.13 -7.03
CA LEU A 55 15.56 -10.13 -8.47
C LEU A 55 14.82 -11.40 -8.89
N LYS A 56 13.91 -11.22 -9.85
CA LYS A 56 13.38 -12.34 -10.65
C LYS A 56 14.41 -12.75 -11.70
N PRO A 57 14.41 -14.00 -12.17
CA PRO A 57 15.40 -14.46 -13.16
C PRO A 57 15.46 -13.61 -14.44
N VAL A 58 14.31 -13.16 -14.96
CA VAL A 58 14.27 -12.27 -16.14
C VAL A 58 14.99 -10.93 -15.88
N GLN A 59 14.84 -10.35 -14.69
CA GLN A 59 15.47 -9.08 -14.33
C GLN A 59 16.98 -9.26 -14.17
N ARG A 60 17.41 -10.36 -13.54
CA ARG A 60 18.82 -10.71 -13.41
C ARG A 60 19.51 -10.87 -14.76
N ARG A 61 18.86 -11.58 -15.69
CA ARG A 61 19.35 -11.78 -17.06
C ARG A 61 19.46 -10.45 -17.82
N ILE A 62 18.46 -9.58 -17.74
CA ILE A 62 18.50 -8.25 -18.37
C ILE A 62 19.70 -7.43 -17.84
N LEU A 63 19.88 -7.39 -16.52
CA LEU A 63 20.96 -6.64 -15.89
C LEU A 63 22.34 -7.22 -16.27
N GLN A 64 22.48 -8.54 -16.29
CA GLN A 64 23.72 -9.20 -16.73
C GLN A 64 24.01 -8.91 -18.21
N THR A 65 23.01 -8.97 -19.09
CA THR A 65 23.18 -8.66 -20.51
C THR A 65 23.63 -7.22 -20.69
N LEU A 66 23.03 -6.26 -19.99
CA LEU A 66 23.47 -4.86 -20.02
C LEU A 66 24.90 -4.70 -19.51
N PHE A 67 25.30 -5.43 -18.46
CA PHE A 67 26.67 -5.40 -17.95
C PHE A 67 27.68 -5.97 -18.94
N ASN A 68 27.33 -7.04 -19.65
CA ASN A 68 28.18 -7.64 -20.67
C ASN A 68 28.34 -6.76 -21.91
N MET A 69 27.32 -5.97 -22.24
CA MET A 69 27.32 -5.05 -23.38
C MET A 69 27.91 -3.67 -23.07
N ASP A 70 28.15 -3.35 -21.80
CA ASP A 70 28.46 -2.00 -21.34
C ASP A 70 29.72 -1.44 -21.99
N ASP A 71 29.53 -0.40 -22.81
CA ASP A 71 30.58 0.43 -23.40
C ASP A 71 30.50 1.89 -22.95
N GLY A 72 29.65 2.17 -21.95
CA GLY A 72 29.36 3.50 -21.42
C GLY A 72 28.31 4.30 -22.20
N ARG A 73 27.87 3.81 -23.37
CA ARG A 73 26.86 4.48 -24.20
C ARG A 73 25.48 3.87 -23.98
N PHE A 74 24.48 4.54 -24.53
CA PHE A 74 23.12 4.03 -24.58
C PHE A 74 22.99 2.95 -25.67
N HIS A 75 22.33 1.84 -25.35
CA HIS A 75 22.03 0.77 -26.29
C HIS A 75 20.54 0.79 -26.65
N LYS A 76 20.23 0.52 -27.92
CA LYS A 76 18.84 0.29 -28.35
C LYS A 76 18.24 -0.86 -27.55
N VAL A 77 17.05 -0.65 -26.98
CA VAL A 77 16.36 -1.68 -26.18
C VAL A 77 16.12 -2.94 -27.02
N ALA A 78 15.84 -2.80 -28.32
CA ALA A 78 15.72 -3.94 -29.23
C ALA A 78 16.96 -4.87 -29.23
N ASN A 79 18.17 -4.30 -29.16
CA ASN A 79 19.41 -5.08 -29.12
C ASN A 79 19.55 -5.80 -27.77
N VAL A 80 19.26 -5.09 -26.66
CA VAL A 80 19.32 -5.66 -25.30
C VAL A 80 18.33 -6.81 -25.16
N VAL A 81 17.10 -6.65 -25.65
CA VAL A 81 16.08 -7.71 -25.66
C VAL A 81 16.55 -8.91 -26.48
N GLY A 82 17.04 -8.69 -27.70
CA GLY A 82 17.55 -9.76 -28.56
C GLY A 82 18.73 -10.53 -27.95
N GLU A 83 19.65 -9.84 -27.29
CA GLU A 83 20.77 -10.47 -26.57
C GLU A 83 20.30 -11.22 -25.31
N THR A 84 19.35 -10.66 -24.57
CA THR A 84 18.77 -11.30 -23.38
C THR A 84 18.00 -12.57 -23.74
N MET A 85 17.40 -12.66 -24.93
CA MET A 85 16.72 -13.88 -25.39
C MET A 85 17.63 -15.10 -25.43
N LYS A 86 18.94 -14.92 -25.62
CA LYS A 86 19.93 -16.00 -25.54
C LYS A 86 20.04 -16.60 -24.12
N LEU A 87 19.61 -15.87 -23.10
CA LEU A 87 19.50 -16.34 -21.71
C LEU A 87 18.04 -16.64 -21.30
N HIS A 88 17.05 -16.00 -21.93
CA HIS A 88 15.64 -16.09 -21.54
C HIS A 88 14.73 -16.50 -22.72
N PRO A 89 14.43 -17.81 -22.90
CA PRO A 89 13.73 -18.33 -24.07
C PRO A 89 12.20 -18.20 -23.98
N HIS A 90 11.67 -17.13 -23.38
CA HIS A 90 10.22 -16.97 -23.12
C HIS A 90 9.56 -15.83 -23.89
N GLY A 91 10.21 -15.36 -24.97
CA GLY A 91 9.69 -14.34 -25.87
C GLY A 91 10.21 -12.94 -25.55
N ASP A 92 10.43 -12.17 -26.62
CA ASP A 92 10.93 -10.80 -26.60
C ASP A 92 10.02 -9.84 -25.82
N GLN A 93 8.70 -9.96 -25.98
CA GLN A 93 7.73 -9.08 -25.33
C GLN A 93 7.85 -9.14 -23.79
N SER A 94 8.03 -10.34 -23.22
CA SER A 94 8.15 -10.52 -21.78
C SER A 94 9.40 -9.84 -21.20
N ILE A 95 10.50 -9.88 -21.95
CA ILE A 95 11.78 -9.25 -21.59
C ILE A 95 11.65 -7.73 -21.73
N PHE A 96 11.03 -7.27 -22.82
CA PHE A 96 10.77 -5.85 -23.05
C PHE A 96 9.94 -5.24 -21.92
N ASP A 97 8.83 -5.87 -21.55
CA ASP A 97 7.96 -5.39 -20.47
C ASP A 97 8.69 -5.39 -19.12
N ALA A 98 9.50 -6.42 -18.84
CA ALA A 98 10.33 -6.49 -17.64
C ALA A 98 11.40 -5.38 -17.60
N LEU A 99 12.05 -5.10 -18.72
CA LEU A 99 13.05 -4.04 -18.86
C LEU A 99 12.42 -2.66 -18.66
N VAL A 100 11.29 -2.38 -19.30
CA VAL A 100 10.56 -1.11 -19.16
C VAL A 100 10.13 -0.91 -17.69
N ASN A 101 9.58 -1.95 -17.06
CA ASN A 101 9.22 -1.89 -15.64
C ASN A 101 10.42 -1.60 -14.75
N LEU A 102 11.55 -2.26 -14.99
CA LEU A 102 12.78 -2.06 -14.21
C LEU A 102 13.36 -0.65 -14.41
N ALA A 103 13.36 -0.15 -15.64
CA ALA A 103 13.79 1.22 -15.97
C ALA A 103 12.89 2.29 -15.34
N ASN A 104 11.58 2.05 -15.29
CA ASN A 104 10.63 2.98 -14.68
C ASN A 104 10.72 3.05 -13.15
N LYS A 105 11.47 2.14 -12.50
CA LYS A 105 11.83 2.27 -11.08
C LYS A 105 12.89 3.34 -10.84
N GLY A 106 13.68 3.71 -11.86
CA GLY A 106 14.63 4.83 -11.80
C GLY A 106 15.96 4.56 -11.09
N PHE A 107 16.19 3.34 -10.59
CA PHE A 107 17.38 3.03 -9.78
C PHE A 107 18.54 2.41 -10.60
N LEU A 108 18.23 1.41 -11.42
CA LEU A 108 19.27 0.53 -12.00
C LEU A 108 19.57 0.79 -13.48
N ILE A 109 18.64 1.42 -14.19
CA ILE A 109 18.69 1.57 -15.64
C ILE A 109 18.41 3.03 -15.98
N ASP A 110 19.38 3.69 -16.61
CA ASP A 110 19.19 4.99 -17.25
C ASP A 110 18.38 4.79 -18.54
N ARG A 111 17.46 5.71 -18.80
CA ARG A 111 16.52 5.64 -19.92
C ARG A 111 16.61 6.86 -20.82
N GLN A 112 16.53 6.63 -22.14
CA GLN A 112 16.44 7.67 -23.16
C GLN A 112 15.28 7.38 -24.12
N GLY A 113 14.39 8.36 -24.30
CA GLY A 113 13.15 8.22 -25.07
C GLY A 113 11.93 7.95 -24.17
N ASN A 114 10.79 7.60 -24.78
CA ASN A 114 9.53 7.41 -24.08
C ASN A 114 9.35 5.97 -23.56
N PHE A 115 9.58 5.75 -22.26
CA PHE A 115 9.38 4.48 -21.55
C PHE A 115 7.95 4.32 -20.99
N GLY A 116 7.00 5.09 -21.52
CA GLY A 116 5.64 5.14 -21.02
C GLY A 116 5.52 6.08 -19.83
N ASN A 117 4.28 6.31 -19.40
CA ASN A 117 4.00 7.16 -18.26
C ASN A 117 3.29 6.35 -17.18
N ILE A 118 3.98 6.24 -16.04
CA ILE A 118 3.51 5.48 -14.87
C ILE A 118 2.25 6.10 -14.24
N PHE A 119 2.02 7.40 -14.44
CA PHE A 119 0.87 8.11 -13.89
C PHE A 119 -0.36 7.96 -14.77
N THR A 120 -0.25 8.08 -16.09
CA THR A 120 -1.40 7.96 -16.99
C THR A 120 -1.71 6.51 -17.37
N GLY A 121 -0.70 5.63 -17.34
CA GLY A 121 -0.79 4.26 -17.83
C GLY A 121 -0.38 4.11 -19.31
N ASP A 122 0.16 5.17 -19.92
CA ASP A 122 0.60 5.13 -21.32
C ASP A 122 1.74 4.13 -21.50
N GLN A 123 1.62 3.31 -22.54
CA GLN A 123 2.61 2.29 -22.88
C GLN A 123 3.92 2.91 -23.38
N ALA A 124 5.02 2.18 -23.19
CA ALA A 124 6.31 2.54 -23.73
C ALA A 124 6.31 2.51 -25.27
N SER A 125 7.12 3.37 -25.86
CA SER A 125 7.42 3.29 -27.29
C SER A 125 8.09 1.97 -27.64
N ALA A 126 7.88 1.49 -28.86
CA ALA A 126 8.49 0.25 -29.34
C ALA A 126 10.01 0.22 -29.13
N ALA A 127 10.56 -0.95 -28.82
CA ALA A 127 11.97 -1.17 -28.46
C ALA A 127 13.02 -0.60 -29.44
N ARG A 128 12.64 -0.34 -30.69
CA ARG A 128 13.50 0.27 -31.72
C ARG A 128 13.72 1.79 -31.54
N TYR A 129 12.86 2.47 -30.80
CA TYR A 129 12.91 3.93 -30.62
C TYR A 129 13.52 4.38 -29.29
N ILE A 130 13.59 3.47 -28.31
CA ILE A 130 14.09 3.78 -26.97
C ILE A 130 15.44 3.13 -26.72
N GLU A 131 16.20 3.75 -25.83
CA GLU A 131 17.55 3.31 -25.47
C GLU A 131 17.72 3.26 -23.95
N CYS A 132 18.60 2.37 -23.49
CA CYS A 132 18.92 2.24 -22.08
C CYS A 132 20.39 1.87 -21.85
N ARG A 133 20.86 2.05 -20.61
CA ARG A 133 22.14 1.56 -20.10
C ARG A 133 22.05 1.35 -18.58
N LEU A 134 23.02 0.67 -17.99
CA LEU A 134 23.10 0.60 -16.52
C LEU A 134 23.39 1.97 -15.92
N SER A 135 22.70 2.28 -14.82
CA SER A 135 22.98 3.48 -14.03
C SER A 135 24.35 3.36 -13.34
N PRO A 136 24.99 4.47 -12.95
CA PRO A 136 26.22 4.45 -12.14
C PRO A 136 26.06 3.62 -10.86
N LEU A 137 24.94 3.80 -10.16
CA LEU A 137 24.60 3.05 -8.94
C LEU A 137 24.59 1.52 -9.19
N ALA A 138 23.97 1.06 -10.29
CA ALA A 138 23.92 -0.37 -10.61
C ALA A 138 25.32 -0.95 -10.86
N LYS A 139 26.19 -0.22 -11.58
CA LYS A 139 27.55 -0.67 -11.89
C LYS A 139 28.39 -0.82 -10.62
N GLU A 140 28.27 0.12 -9.71
CA GLU A 140 28.99 0.11 -8.44
C GLU A 140 28.46 -0.94 -7.45
N THR A 141 27.15 -1.21 -7.44
CA THR A 141 26.53 -1.98 -6.36
C THR A 141 26.14 -3.42 -6.71
N LEU A 142 26.00 -3.79 -7.98
CA LEU A 142 25.42 -5.10 -8.33
C LEU A 142 26.40 -6.13 -8.89
N PHE A 143 27.54 -5.71 -9.43
CA PHE A 143 28.40 -6.59 -10.21
C PHE A 143 29.79 -6.74 -9.59
N ASP A 144 30.27 -7.98 -9.58
CA ASP A 144 31.66 -8.34 -9.31
C ASP A 144 31.97 -9.70 -9.92
N LYS A 145 32.88 -9.75 -10.90
CA LYS A 145 33.17 -10.99 -11.63
C LYS A 145 33.88 -12.05 -10.78
N ASP A 146 34.59 -11.65 -9.74
CA ASP A 146 35.44 -12.55 -8.97
C ASP A 146 34.65 -13.32 -7.90
N ILE A 147 33.55 -12.74 -7.40
CA ILE A 147 32.68 -13.37 -6.38
C ILE A 147 31.34 -13.87 -6.94
N THR A 148 30.97 -13.51 -8.17
CA THR A 148 29.70 -13.96 -8.76
C THR A 148 29.79 -15.45 -9.14
N GLU A 149 28.83 -16.23 -8.66
CA GLU A 149 28.66 -17.63 -9.06
C GLU A 149 27.87 -17.70 -10.38
N PHE A 150 28.44 -18.38 -11.37
CA PHE A 150 27.84 -18.57 -12.69
C PHE A 150 27.36 -20.02 -12.89
N THR A 151 26.30 -20.16 -13.66
CA THR A 151 25.78 -21.43 -14.19
C THR A 151 25.66 -21.36 -15.70
N GLU A 152 25.68 -22.51 -16.35
CA GLU A 152 25.42 -22.61 -17.78
C GLU A 152 23.99 -22.14 -18.13
N SER A 153 23.86 -21.48 -19.28
CA SER A 153 22.57 -21.13 -19.87
C SER A 153 21.78 -22.38 -20.25
N TYR A 154 20.48 -22.22 -20.54
CA TYR A 154 19.60 -23.33 -20.92
C TYR A 154 20.07 -24.14 -22.15
N ASP A 155 20.91 -23.55 -23.01
CA ASP A 155 21.51 -24.16 -24.19
C ASP A 155 23.02 -24.46 -24.06
N GLY A 156 23.61 -24.20 -22.89
CA GLY A 156 25.03 -24.44 -22.58
C GLY A 156 26.03 -23.54 -23.32
N ARG A 157 25.58 -22.49 -24.01
CA ARG A 157 26.45 -21.63 -24.83
C ARG A 157 26.99 -20.41 -24.09
N MET A 158 26.28 -19.95 -23.08
CA MET A 158 26.65 -18.78 -22.28
C MET A 158 26.62 -19.12 -20.79
N GLN A 159 27.17 -18.22 -19.99
CA GLN A 159 27.13 -18.30 -18.54
C GLN A 159 26.19 -17.22 -18.01
N GLU A 160 25.36 -17.56 -17.03
CA GLU A 160 24.49 -16.61 -16.33
C GLU A 160 24.71 -16.66 -14.82
N PRO A 161 24.60 -15.52 -14.12
CA PRO A 161 24.76 -15.48 -12.68
C PRO A 161 23.59 -16.19 -12.00
N LEU A 162 23.88 -17.03 -11.01
CA LEU A 162 22.85 -17.63 -10.16
C LEU A 162 22.15 -16.54 -9.33
N ARG A 163 22.96 -15.63 -8.75
CA ARG A 163 22.57 -14.41 -8.03
C ARG A 163 23.58 -13.31 -8.34
N LEU A 164 23.14 -12.05 -8.26
CA LEU A 164 24.07 -10.92 -8.29
C LEU A 164 24.55 -10.60 -6.87
N PRO A 165 25.85 -10.28 -6.66
CA PRO A 165 26.37 -9.88 -5.36
C PRO A 165 25.94 -8.44 -5.00
N ALA A 166 24.64 -8.23 -4.84
CA ALA A 166 24.06 -6.93 -4.56
C ALA A 166 24.59 -6.36 -3.24
N ARG A 167 25.14 -5.15 -3.30
CA ARG A 167 25.68 -4.39 -2.16
C ARG A 167 24.62 -3.51 -1.49
N ILE A 168 23.40 -3.48 -2.03
CA ILE A 168 22.25 -2.72 -1.54
C ILE A 168 21.04 -3.66 -1.40
N PRO A 169 20.11 -3.39 -0.46
CA PRO A 169 18.93 -4.24 -0.21
C PRO A 169 17.86 -4.03 -1.29
N LEU A 170 18.16 -4.53 -2.48
CA LEU A 170 17.45 -4.23 -3.72
C LEU A 170 15.97 -4.66 -3.70
N LEU A 171 15.68 -5.77 -3.03
CA LEU A 171 14.31 -6.28 -2.86
C LEU A 171 13.39 -5.25 -2.18
N LEU A 172 13.85 -4.72 -1.04
CA LEU A 172 13.09 -3.77 -0.24
C LEU A 172 13.04 -2.40 -0.92
N MET A 173 14.12 -2.02 -1.62
CA MET A 173 14.22 -0.77 -2.35
C MET A 173 13.23 -0.69 -3.52
N MET A 174 13.14 -1.72 -4.36
CA MET A 174 12.26 -1.70 -5.55
C MET A 174 10.82 -2.15 -5.26
N GLY A 175 10.65 -2.95 -4.21
CA GLY A 175 9.46 -3.76 -3.99
C GLY A 175 9.32 -4.86 -5.06
N ALA A 176 8.36 -5.76 -4.87
CA ALA A 176 8.08 -6.81 -5.83
C ALA A 176 6.64 -7.28 -5.74
N GLU A 177 6.04 -7.58 -6.88
CA GLU A 177 4.72 -8.20 -6.96
C GLU A 177 4.79 -9.44 -7.85
N GLY A 178 4.10 -10.50 -7.43
CA GLY A 178 4.07 -11.75 -8.16
C GLY A 178 2.96 -12.66 -7.67
N ILE A 179 2.34 -13.38 -8.60
CA ILE A 179 1.34 -14.41 -8.31
C ILE A 179 1.91 -15.73 -8.82
N ALA A 180 2.00 -16.70 -7.93
CA ALA A 180 2.42 -18.06 -8.22
C ALA A 180 1.27 -19.03 -7.94
N VAL A 181 1.48 -20.32 -8.21
CA VAL A 181 0.48 -21.35 -7.93
C VAL A 181 0.31 -21.46 -6.41
N GLY A 182 -0.87 -21.10 -5.90
CA GLY A 182 -1.22 -21.21 -4.48
C GLY A 182 -0.66 -20.12 -3.56
N MET A 183 0.09 -19.14 -4.08
CA MET A 183 0.67 -18.05 -3.27
C MET A 183 0.84 -16.76 -4.07
N ALA A 184 0.93 -15.64 -3.37
CA ALA A 184 1.21 -14.34 -3.97
C ALA A 184 2.21 -13.59 -3.09
N THR A 185 3.07 -12.80 -3.72
CA THR A 185 3.99 -11.88 -3.05
C THR A 185 3.63 -10.45 -3.43
N ARG A 186 3.60 -9.58 -2.42
CA ARG A 186 3.36 -8.14 -2.57
C ARG A 186 4.23 -7.41 -1.55
N ILE A 187 5.43 -7.08 -1.98
CA ILE A 187 6.48 -6.42 -1.21
C ILE A 187 6.47 -4.94 -1.56
N MET A 188 6.31 -4.10 -0.55
CA MET A 188 6.29 -2.65 -0.73
C MET A 188 7.71 -2.08 -0.87
N PRO A 189 7.90 -1.05 -1.71
CA PRO A 189 9.17 -0.32 -1.80
C PRO A 189 9.45 0.46 -0.52
N HIS A 190 10.73 0.69 -0.22
CA HIS A 190 11.23 1.45 0.92
C HIS A 190 12.27 2.47 0.45
N ASN A 191 12.50 3.51 1.26
CA ASN A 191 13.43 4.56 0.91
C ASN A 191 14.89 4.07 0.95
N PHE A 192 15.68 4.46 -0.06
CA PHE A 192 17.09 4.09 -0.18
C PHE A 192 17.93 4.53 1.03
N CYS A 193 17.80 5.79 1.46
CA CYS A 193 18.59 6.33 2.57
C CYS A 193 18.25 5.64 3.88
N GLU A 194 16.95 5.47 4.17
CA GLU A 194 16.48 4.77 5.38
C GLU A 194 16.95 3.32 5.42
N LEU A 195 16.98 2.64 4.27
CA LEU A 195 17.50 1.28 4.17
C LEU A 195 18.98 1.22 4.55
N LEU A 196 19.83 2.11 4.02
CA LEU A 196 21.26 2.13 4.36
C LEU A 196 21.50 2.50 5.83
N GLU A 197 20.77 3.49 6.35
CA GLU A 197 20.81 3.88 7.76
C GLU A 197 20.42 2.70 8.66
N ALA A 198 19.40 1.92 8.27
CA ALA A 198 18.99 0.71 8.96
C ALA A 198 20.01 -0.44 8.85
N GLN A 199 20.74 -0.57 7.73
CA GLN A 199 21.87 -1.52 7.65
C GLN A 199 22.99 -1.13 8.62
N ILE A 200 23.31 0.16 8.74
CA ILE A 200 24.29 0.68 9.71
C ILE A 200 23.83 0.38 11.14
N ALA A 201 22.56 0.66 11.47
CA ALA A 201 21.98 0.34 12.78
C ALA A 201 22.05 -1.17 13.07
N CYS A 202 21.72 -2.01 12.08
CA CYS A 202 21.84 -3.46 12.19
C CYS A 202 23.28 -3.91 12.51
N LEU A 203 24.29 -3.31 11.88
CA LEU A 203 25.71 -3.61 12.13
C LEU A 203 26.18 -3.16 13.52
N LYS A 204 25.57 -2.09 14.07
CA LYS A 204 25.81 -1.62 15.44
C LYS A 204 25.06 -2.41 16.51
N GLY A 205 24.12 -3.27 16.11
CA GLY A 205 23.24 -4.00 17.02
C GLY A 205 22.12 -3.13 17.61
N GLU A 206 21.78 -2.04 16.93
CA GLU A 206 20.68 -1.14 17.28
C GLU A 206 19.37 -1.62 16.64
N ASP A 207 18.24 -1.33 17.30
CA ASP A 207 16.91 -1.58 16.74
C ASP A 207 16.54 -0.50 15.72
N PHE A 208 15.81 -0.90 14.68
CA PHE A 208 15.34 -0.01 13.62
C PHE A 208 13.92 -0.40 13.21
N THR A 209 13.21 0.55 12.60
CA THR A 209 11.89 0.32 12.02
C THR A 209 11.85 0.97 10.66
N LEU A 210 11.31 0.25 9.68
CA LEU A 210 11.22 0.71 8.31
C LEU A 210 9.76 0.78 7.89
N TYR A 211 9.43 1.86 7.18
CA TYR A 211 8.11 2.05 6.61
C TYR A 211 8.20 2.17 5.09
N PRO A 212 7.19 1.68 4.36
CA PRO A 212 7.15 1.81 2.91
C PRO A 212 7.30 3.25 2.43
N ASP A 213 7.97 3.42 1.29
CA ASP A 213 8.08 4.68 0.57
C ASP A 213 7.73 4.49 -0.90
N PHE A 214 6.69 5.19 -1.36
CA PHE A 214 6.20 5.05 -2.73
C PHE A 214 6.85 6.09 -3.65
N PRO A 215 7.45 5.68 -4.79
CA PRO A 215 8.09 6.62 -5.73
C PRO A 215 7.16 7.71 -6.28
N ARG A 216 5.84 7.47 -6.26
CA ARG A 216 4.81 8.40 -6.73
C ARG A 216 4.28 9.35 -5.63
N GLY A 217 4.84 9.27 -4.41
CA GLY A 217 4.44 10.08 -3.26
C GLY A 217 3.10 9.63 -2.65
N GLY A 218 2.30 10.60 -2.21
CA GLY A 218 1.05 10.38 -1.51
C GLY A 218 1.22 10.30 0.01
N ILE A 219 0.11 10.08 0.70
CA ILE A 219 0.05 10.01 2.16
C ILE A 219 -0.26 8.57 2.56
N VAL A 220 0.49 8.04 3.52
CA VAL A 220 0.41 6.63 3.92
C VAL A 220 0.15 6.54 5.42
N ASP A 221 -0.84 5.74 5.79
CA ASP A 221 -1.09 5.33 7.16
C ASP A 221 -0.57 3.92 7.39
N VAL A 222 0.38 3.83 8.32
CA VAL A 222 1.12 2.62 8.70
C VAL A 222 0.62 2.02 10.02
N SER A 223 -0.50 2.50 10.58
CA SER A 223 -1.00 2.05 11.89
C SER A 223 -1.32 0.55 11.95
N GLU A 224 -1.68 -0.05 10.82
CA GLU A 224 -1.98 -1.49 10.68
C GLU A 224 -0.86 -2.26 9.95
N TYR A 225 0.31 -1.64 9.76
CA TYR A 225 1.47 -2.26 9.13
C TYR A 225 2.19 -3.16 10.14
N ASP A 226 2.41 -4.42 9.75
CA ASP A 226 3.08 -5.42 10.59
C ASP A 226 4.33 -5.95 9.86
N HIS A 227 5.40 -5.15 9.89
CA HIS A 227 6.75 -5.56 9.50
C HIS A 227 6.85 -6.25 8.12
N GLY A 228 6.09 -5.78 7.12
CA GLY A 228 6.02 -6.39 5.78
C GLY A 228 4.70 -7.10 5.46
N ASN A 229 3.80 -7.20 6.44
CA ASN A 229 2.45 -7.76 6.34
C ASN A 229 1.42 -6.76 6.87
N GLY A 230 0.17 -7.20 6.98
CA GLY A 230 -0.93 -6.39 7.53
C GLY A 230 -1.62 -5.53 6.47
N ARG A 231 -1.95 -4.30 6.84
CA ARG A 231 -2.73 -3.38 6.00
C ARG A 231 -2.13 -1.99 6.00
N LEU A 232 -2.06 -1.38 4.82
CA LEU A 232 -1.66 0.01 4.62
C LEU A 232 -2.83 0.75 4.02
N ARG A 233 -3.16 1.92 4.55
CA ARG A 233 -4.10 2.84 3.89
C ARG A 233 -3.30 3.93 3.22
N CYS A 234 -3.63 4.24 1.97
CA CYS A 234 -2.95 5.25 1.19
C CYS A 234 -3.95 6.26 0.64
N ARG A 235 -3.61 7.55 0.73
CA ARG A 235 -4.40 8.66 0.19
C ARG A 235 -3.64 9.43 -0.87
N VAL A 236 -4.36 9.88 -1.88
CA VAL A 236 -3.88 10.89 -2.82
C VAL A 236 -3.59 12.21 -2.10
N ARG A 237 -2.56 12.93 -2.54
CA ARG A 237 -2.32 14.31 -2.07
C ARG A 237 -3.20 15.26 -2.86
N LEU A 238 -3.98 16.05 -2.13
CA LEU A 238 -4.90 17.03 -2.67
C LEU A 238 -4.44 18.44 -2.30
N LYS A 239 -4.72 19.39 -3.19
CA LYS A 239 -4.68 20.83 -2.91
C LYS A 239 -6.06 21.41 -3.16
N GLN A 240 -6.42 22.41 -2.37
CA GLN A 240 -7.64 23.19 -2.54
C GLN A 240 -7.22 24.64 -2.86
N PRO A 241 -7.08 25.01 -4.14
CA PRO A 241 -6.78 26.38 -4.52
C PRO A 241 -7.92 27.35 -4.20
N ASP A 242 -9.17 26.88 -4.30
CA ASP A 242 -10.38 27.64 -4.04
C ASP A 242 -11.51 26.73 -3.51
N ASP A 243 -12.64 27.30 -3.08
CA ASP A 243 -13.77 26.57 -2.48
C ASP A 243 -14.53 25.65 -3.44
N LYS A 244 -14.23 25.70 -4.75
CA LYS A 244 -14.93 25.00 -5.83
C LYS A 244 -14.02 24.10 -6.67
N THR A 245 -12.73 24.07 -6.39
CA THR A 245 -11.73 23.36 -7.18
C THR A 245 -10.85 22.53 -6.26
N ILE A 246 -10.73 21.25 -6.59
CA ILE A 246 -9.81 20.32 -5.93
C ILE A 246 -8.80 19.87 -6.98
N VAL A 247 -7.51 19.91 -6.64
CA VAL A 247 -6.43 19.48 -7.53
C VAL A 247 -5.69 18.32 -6.89
N ILE A 248 -5.63 17.19 -7.59
CA ILE A 248 -4.87 16.01 -7.17
C ILE A 248 -3.44 16.16 -7.70
N THR A 249 -2.44 16.10 -6.81
CA THR A 249 -1.03 16.33 -7.15
C THR A 249 -0.14 15.10 -7.03
N GLU A 250 -0.54 14.10 -6.24
CA GLU A 250 0.24 12.87 -6.05
C GLU A 250 -0.68 11.65 -5.95
N LEU A 251 -0.23 10.53 -6.51
CA LEU A 251 -0.96 9.27 -6.57
C LEU A 251 -0.19 8.18 -5.83
N PRO A 252 -0.68 7.68 -4.68
CA PRO A 252 0.00 6.59 -4.02
C PRO A 252 -0.18 5.28 -4.80
N TYR A 253 0.82 4.41 -4.70
CA TYR A 253 0.77 2.98 -5.08
C TYR A 253 -0.05 2.59 -6.33
N ASN A 254 0.64 2.46 -7.47
CA ASN A 254 0.20 1.83 -8.71
C ASN A 254 -1.16 2.24 -9.34
N ILE A 255 -1.85 3.25 -8.83
CA ILE A 255 -3.03 3.83 -9.47
C ILE A 255 -2.64 4.79 -10.60
N THR A 256 -3.41 4.79 -11.68
CA THR A 256 -3.27 5.74 -12.78
C THR A 256 -4.28 6.88 -12.68
N THR A 257 -4.00 8.02 -13.31
CA THR A 257 -4.95 9.14 -13.41
C THR A 257 -6.24 8.69 -14.07
N GLN A 258 -6.15 7.92 -15.14
CA GLN A 258 -7.30 7.34 -15.83
C GLN A 258 -8.16 6.48 -14.88
N GLY A 259 -7.54 5.53 -14.16
CA GLY A 259 -8.28 4.69 -13.21
C GLY A 259 -8.92 5.48 -12.07
N LEU A 260 -8.21 6.50 -11.57
CA LEU A 260 -8.75 7.39 -10.54
C LEU A 260 -9.95 8.21 -11.05
N ILE A 261 -9.85 8.77 -12.27
CA ILE A 261 -10.93 9.53 -12.91
C ILE A 261 -12.15 8.65 -13.13
N GLU A 262 -11.97 7.42 -13.63
CA GLU A 262 -13.05 6.44 -13.79
C GLU A 262 -13.75 6.14 -12.45
N SER A 263 -12.98 5.99 -11.38
CA SER A 263 -13.49 5.78 -10.02
C SER A 263 -14.35 6.95 -9.55
N ILE A 264 -13.86 8.18 -9.75
CA ILE A 264 -14.58 9.41 -9.40
C ILE A 264 -15.85 9.56 -10.23
N GLU A 265 -15.80 9.32 -11.54
CA GLU A 265 -16.96 9.37 -12.42
C GLU A 265 -18.01 8.33 -12.01
N LYS A 266 -17.59 7.12 -11.65
CA LYS A 266 -18.49 6.07 -11.18
C LYS A 266 -19.21 6.49 -9.90
N ALA A 267 -18.50 7.09 -8.95
CA ALA A 267 -19.09 7.63 -7.72
C ALA A 267 -20.04 8.82 -7.99
N ALA A 268 -19.71 9.69 -8.96
CA ALA A 268 -20.58 10.78 -9.40
C ALA A 268 -21.88 10.26 -10.07
N ARG A 269 -21.77 9.26 -10.96
CA ARG A 269 -22.95 8.60 -11.59
C ARG A 269 -23.83 7.89 -10.56
N ALA A 270 -23.23 7.36 -9.50
CA ALA A 270 -23.95 6.77 -8.36
C ALA A 270 -24.58 7.82 -7.43
N GLY A 271 -24.45 9.12 -7.71
CA GLY A 271 -25.03 10.20 -6.91
C GLY A 271 -24.32 10.49 -5.58
N LYS A 272 -23.17 9.83 -5.32
CA LYS A 272 -22.38 10.03 -4.10
C LYS A 272 -21.62 11.35 -4.12
N LEU A 273 -21.24 11.81 -5.31
CA LEU A 273 -20.50 13.05 -5.54
C LEU A 273 -21.22 13.93 -6.56
N LYS A 274 -21.12 15.25 -6.42
CA LYS A 274 -21.67 16.24 -7.35
C LYS A 274 -20.55 17.07 -7.95
N ILE A 275 -20.13 16.67 -9.15
CA ILE A 275 -18.97 17.25 -9.86
C ILE A 275 -19.48 17.92 -11.13
N ALA A 276 -18.90 19.06 -11.49
CA ALA A 276 -19.19 19.79 -12.71
C ALA A 276 -18.33 19.32 -13.90
N ALA A 277 -17.02 19.19 -13.68
CA ALA A 277 -16.07 18.72 -14.69
C ALA A 277 -14.82 18.12 -14.03
N ILE A 278 -14.13 17.25 -14.76
CA ILE A 278 -12.82 16.70 -14.40
C ILE A 278 -11.89 16.96 -15.59
N ASN A 279 -10.74 17.58 -15.34
CA ASN A 279 -9.73 17.84 -16.36
C ASN A 279 -8.42 17.18 -15.95
N ASP A 280 -7.83 16.37 -16.83
CA ASP A 280 -6.50 15.78 -16.62
C ASP A 280 -5.44 16.61 -17.37
N TYR A 281 -4.58 17.28 -16.62
CA TYR A 281 -3.43 18.04 -17.12
C TYR A 281 -2.10 17.31 -16.84
N THR A 282 -2.17 16.02 -16.51
CA THR A 282 -0.99 15.23 -16.14
C THR A 282 0.01 15.11 -17.28
N ALA A 283 1.26 15.44 -16.98
CA ALA A 283 2.41 15.25 -17.86
C ALA A 283 3.52 14.53 -17.10
N GLU A 284 4.63 15.22 -16.78
CA GLU A 284 5.68 14.71 -15.90
C GLU A 284 5.22 14.67 -14.43
N ARG A 285 4.29 15.55 -14.06
CA ARG A 285 3.68 15.62 -12.74
C ARG A 285 2.18 15.38 -12.85
N VAL A 286 1.61 14.76 -11.83
CA VAL A 286 0.17 14.54 -11.74
C VAL A 286 -0.53 15.86 -11.49
N GLU A 287 -1.54 16.14 -12.30
CA GLU A 287 -2.41 17.29 -12.13
C GLU A 287 -3.81 16.96 -12.64
N VAL A 288 -4.66 16.47 -11.74
CA VAL A 288 -6.08 16.21 -12.04
C VAL A 288 -6.93 17.25 -11.34
N GLU A 289 -7.57 18.11 -12.12
CA GLU A 289 -8.44 19.19 -11.63
C GLU A 289 -9.90 18.71 -11.59
N ILE A 290 -10.54 18.85 -10.43
CA ILE A 290 -11.94 18.52 -10.20
C ILE A 290 -12.70 19.80 -9.88
N LYS A 291 -13.62 20.20 -10.76
CA LYS A 291 -14.51 21.35 -10.56
C LYS A 291 -15.83 20.90 -9.97
N LEU A 292 -16.24 21.53 -8.88
CA LEU A 292 -17.43 21.17 -8.12
C LEU A 292 -18.69 21.82 -8.69
N ALA A 293 -19.83 21.18 -8.49
CA ALA A 293 -21.13 21.72 -8.88
C ALA A 293 -21.54 22.93 -8.00
N ARG A 294 -22.49 23.73 -8.50
CA ARG A 294 -23.04 24.86 -7.72
C ARG A 294 -23.64 24.35 -6.40
N GLY A 295 -23.32 25.04 -5.31
CA GLY A 295 -23.80 24.69 -3.96
C GLY A 295 -23.01 23.61 -3.22
N VAL A 296 -21.92 23.09 -3.80
CA VAL A 296 -21.04 22.07 -3.18
C VAL A 296 -19.66 22.66 -2.92
N TYR A 297 -19.08 22.40 -1.75
CA TYR A 297 -17.79 22.97 -1.32
C TYR A 297 -16.69 21.91 -1.25
N ALA A 298 -15.45 22.34 -1.41
CA ALA A 298 -14.30 21.45 -1.49
C ALA A 298 -14.07 20.65 -0.21
N GLU A 299 -14.15 21.28 0.97
CA GLU A 299 -13.92 20.61 2.26
C GLU A 299 -14.81 19.37 2.46
N GLU A 300 -16.12 19.50 2.24
CA GLU A 300 -17.07 18.37 2.36
C GLU A 300 -16.87 17.32 1.26
N THR A 301 -16.42 17.73 0.08
CA THR A 301 -16.22 16.83 -1.06
C THR A 301 -14.96 16.00 -0.91
N ILE A 302 -13.92 16.52 -0.26
CA ILE A 302 -12.67 15.79 -0.01
C ILE A 302 -12.93 14.52 0.80
N ASP A 303 -13.72 14.61 1.88
CA ASP A 303 -14.10 13.44 2.68
C ASP A 303 -14.91 12.42 1.87
N ALA A 304 -15.82 12.91 1.01
CA ALA A 304 -16.58 12.06 0.12
C ALA A 304 -15.70 11.40 -0.96
N LEU A 305 -14.69 12.09 -1.48
CA LEU A 305 -13.71 11.52 -2.41
C LEU A 305 -12.95 10.38 -1.72
N TYR A 306 -12.39 10.62 -0.53
CA TYR A 306 -11.70 9.55 0.21
C TYR A 306 -12.62 8.37 0.56
N ALA A 307 -13.89 8.61 0.89
CA ALA A 307 -14.80 7.53 1.29
C ALA A 307 -15.35 6.68 0.12
N PHE A 308 -15.51 7.26 -1.07
CA PHE A 308 -16.28 6.65 -2.16
C PHE A 308 -15.49 6.42 -3.45
N THR A 309 -14.22 6.84 -3.53
CA THR A 309 -13.37 6.67 -4.70
C THR A 309 -12.01 6.08 -4.32
N ASP A 310 -11.22 5.73 -5.32
CA ASP A 310 -9.84 5.26 -5.11
C ASP A 310 -8.87 6.39 -4.72
N CYS A 311 -9.37 7.56 -4.32
CA CYS A 311 -8.60 8.60 -3.64
C CYS A 311 -8.04 8.12 -2.29
N GLU A 312 -8.72 7.19 -1.62
CA GLU A 312 -8.17 6.40 -0.52
C GLU A 312 -8.22 4.91 -0.90
N MET A 313 -7.14 4.18 -0.66
CA MET A 313 -7.09 2.76 -0.93
C MET A 313 -6.39 1.98 0.17
N SER A 314 -6.84 0.74 0.34
CA SER A 314 -6.24 -0.21 1.27
C SER A 314 -5.38 -1.21 0.50
N ILE A 315 -4.12 -1.32 0.88
CA ILE A 315 -3.15 -2.27 0.33
C ILE A 315 -2.85 -3.30 1.42
N SER A 316 -2.77 -4.57 1.04
CA SER A 316 -2.34 -5.65 1.93
C SER A 316 -0.98 -6.17 1.49
N PRO A 317 0.12 -5.71 2.10
CA PRO A 317 1.44 -6.30 1.89
C PRO A 317 1.46 -7.79 2.24
N ASN A 318 2.24 -8.56 1.50
CA ASN A 318 2.49 -9.97 1.79
C ASN A 318 3.94 -10.30 1.41
N MET A 319 4.82 -10.42 2.39
CA MET A 319 6.24 -10.64 2.17
C MET A 319 6.57 -12.13 2.04
N VAL A 320 6.40 -12.65 0.83
CA VAL A 320 6.81 -14.01 0.45
C VAL A 320 7.99 -13.94 -0.50
N VAL A 321 9.08 -14.61 -0.16
CA VAL A 321 10.36 -14.60 -0.92
C VAL A 321 10.91 -16.02 -1.04
N ILE A 322 11.80 -16.25 -2.01
CA ILE A 322 12.56 -17.50 -2.08
C ILE A 322 13.82 -17.36 -1.23
N ALA A 323 13.94 -18.22 -0.21
CA ALA A 323 15.17 -18.39 0.56
C ALA A 323 15.59 -19.86 0.51
N GLN A 324 16.86 -20.13 0.21
CA GLN A 324 17.40 -21.50 0.12
C GLN A 324 16.55 -22.43 -0.80
N ASN A 325 16.09 -21.91 -1.94
CA ASN A 325 15.23 -22.60 -2.91
C ASN A 325 13.82 -22.96 -2.43
N LEU A 326 13.36 -22.41 -1.31
CA LEU A 326 12.01 -22.62 -0.78
C LEU A 326 11.28 -21.29 -0.60
N PRO A 327 9.95 -21.23 -0.85
CA PRO A 327 9.15 -20.06 -0.51
C PRO A 327 9.04 -19.93 1.01
N CYS A 328 9.32 -18.76 1.53
CA CYS A 328 9.23 -18.44 2.94
C CYS A 328 8.57 -17.08 3.15
N GLN A 329 7.84 -16.95 4.26
CA GLN A 329 7.31 -15.68 4.71
C GLN A 329 8.34 -15.04 5.64
N MET A 330 8.74 -13.81 5.37
CA MET A 330 9.75 -13.08 6.13
C MET A 330 9.23 -11.73 6.59
N ARG A 331 9.88 -11.12 7.58
CA ARG A 331 9.67 -9.71 7.94
C ARG A 331 10.69 -8.82 7.24
N VAL A 332 10.36 -7.53 7.12
CA VAL A 332 11.26 -6.51 6.52
C VAL A 332 12.63 -6.51 7.21
N GLU A 333 12.64 -6.59 8.54
CA GLU A 333 13.85 -6.59 9.34
C GLU A 333 14.68 -7.85 9.10
N ASP A 334 14.04 -9.01 8.96
CA ASP A 334 14.72 -10.28 8.69
C ASP A 334 15.41 -10.26 7.32
N VAL A 335 14.71 -9.72 6.31
CA VAL A 335 15.27 -9.52 4.97
C VAL A 335 16.46 -8.57 5.02
N LEU A 336 16.32 -7.40 5.67
CA LEU A 336 17.41 -6.43 5.77
C LEU A 336 18.63 -7.00 6.51
N ARG A 337 18.41 -7.72 7.63
CA ARG A 337 19.47 -8.40 8.39
C ARG A 337 20.20 -9.40 7.51
N ARG A 338 19.46 -10.20 6.72
CA ARG A 338 20.03 -11.16 5.78
C ARG A 338 20.86 -10.46 4.69
N ASN A 339 20.33 -9.41 4.04
CA ASN A 339 21.07 -8.66 3.03
C ASN A 339 22.33 -8.01 3.62
N THR A 340 22.28 -7.52 4.87
CA THR A 340 23.42 -6.91 5.55
C THR A 340 24.52 -7.93 5.88
N GLN A 341 24.14 -9.14 6.30
CA GLN A 341 25.09 -10.25 6.50
C GLN A 341 25.75 -10.68 5.18
N LEU A 342 24.97 -10.74 4.10
CA LEU A 342 25.50 -11.05 2.76
C LEU A 342 26.45 -9.95 2.26
N LEU A 343 26.11 -8.67 2.45
CA LEU A 343 27.00 -7.56 2.13
C LEU A 343 28.34 -7.69 2.85
N GLN A 344 28.33 -7.94 4.16
CA GLN A 344 29.58 -8.13 4.92
C GLN A 344 30.40 -9.29 4.37
N LYS A 345 29.76 -10.43 4.07
CA LYS A 345 30.43 -11.61 3.49
C LYS A 345 31.02 -11.32 2.11
N ASN A 346 30.29 -10.61 1.25
CA ASN A 346 30.74 -10.25 -0.09
C ASN A 346 31.95 -9.31 -0.02
N LEU A 347 31.88 -8.26 0.80
CA LEU A 347 33.00 -7.35 1.03
C LEU A 347 34.23 -8.06 1.63
N GLU A 348 34.03 -9.02 2.53
CA GLU A 348 35.12 -9.83 3.07
C GLU A 348 35.79 -10.68 1.98
N ALA A 349 34.99 -11.30 1.10
CA ALA A 349 35.50 -12.09 -0.02
C ALA A 349 36.29 -11.21 -1.01
N GLU A 350 35.77 -10.03 -1.36
CA GLU A 350 36.46 -9.05 -2.20
C GLU A 350 37.81 -8.62 -1.60
N LEU A 351 37.82 -8.30 -0.30
CA LEU A 351 39.05 -7.91 0.40
C LEU A 351 40.07 -9.06 0.46
N LYS A 352 39.63 -10.31 0.63
CA LYS A 352 40.52 -11.48 0.57
C LYS A 352 41.12 -11.68 -0.81
N ILE A 353 40.30 -11.61 -1.86
CA ILE A 353 40.76 -11.72 -3.25
C ILE A 353 41.74 -10.59 -3.58
N ARG A 354 41.43 -9.36 -3.14
CA ARG A 354 42.32 -8.21 -3.29
C ARG A 354 43.63 -8.40 -2.52
N LEU A 355 43.57 -8.93 -1.30
CA LEU A 355 44.75 -9.23 -0.50
C LEU A 355 45.65 -10.25 -1.20
N ASP A 356 45.08 -11.34 -1.71
CA ASP A 356 45.83 -12.38 -2.40
C ASP A 356 46.49 -11.85 -3.68
N ARG A 357 45.78 -11.02 -4.47
CA ARG A 357 46.35 -10.31 -5.61
C ARG A 357 47.49 -9.38 -5.23
N LEU A 358 47.36 -8.64 -4.11
CA LEU A 358 48.41 -7.77 -3.62
C LEU A 358 49.63 -8.56 -3.13
N ARG A 359 49.41 -9.71 -2.48
CA ARG A 359 50.48 -10.62 -2.05
C ARG A 359 51.22 -11.23 -3.23
N ASP A 360 50.51 -11.68 -4.27
CA ASP A 360 51.13 -12.18 -5.49
C ASP A 360 51.92 -11.09 -6.20
N LYS A 361 51.36 -9.88 -6.29
CA LYS A 361 52.07 -8.72 -6.85
C LYS A 361 53.32 -8.38 -6.02
N TRP A 362 53.23 -8.39 -4.70
CA TRP A 362 54.37 -8.17 -3.81
C TRP A 362 55.44 -9.25 -4.03
N HIS A 363 55.05 -10.52 -4.08
CA HIS A 363 55.93 -11.65 -4.29
C HIS A 363 56.71 -11.54 -5.61
N ALA A 364 56.01 -11.26 -6.72
CA ALA A 364 56.63 -11.06 -8.02
C ALA A 364 57.63 -9.90 -8.00
N ARG A 365 57.29 -8.76 -7.37
CA ARG A 365 58.19 -7.61 -7.28
C ARG A 365 59.39 -7.84 -6.38
N ARG A 366 59.22 -8.58 -5.28
CA ARG A 366 60.32 -8.95 -4.40
C ARG A 366 61.30 -9.88 -5.11
N LEU A 367 60.79 -10.84 -5.90
CA LEU A 367 61.62 -11.70 -6.74
C LEU A 367 62.37 -10.90 -7.80
N GLU A 368 61.72 -9.97 -8.51
CA GLU A 368 62.39 -9.07 -9.47
C GLU A 368 63.54 -8.30 -8.79
N GLN A 369 63.30 -7.78 -7.58
CA GLN A 369 64.30 -7.04 -6.82
C GLN A 369 65.51 -7.91 -6.46
N ILE A 370 65.28 -9.10 -5.88
CA ILE A 370 66.36 -10.04 -5.52
C ILE A 370 67.16 -10.43 -6.78
N PHE A 371 66.47 -10.72 -7.88
CA PHE A 371 67.10 -11.10 -9.14
C PHE A 371 68.07 -10.03 -9.67
N ILE A 372 67.72 -8.76 -9.51
CA ILE A 372 68.53 -7.61 -9.95
C ILE A 372 69.65 -7.30 -8.94
N GLU A 373 69.33 -7.23 -7.64
CA GLU A 373 70.27 -6.85 -6.57
C GLU A 373 71.40 -7.87 -6.43
N GLU A 374 71.07 -9.17 -6.43
CA GLU A 374 72.04 -10.28 -6.36
C GLU A 374 72.69 -10.62 -7.72
N ARG A 375 72.34 -9.85 -8.76
CA ARG A 375 72.85 -10.01 -10.13
C ARG A 375 72.71 -11.44 -10.65
N LEU A 376 71.59 -12.10 -10.36
CA LEU A 376 71.34 -13.49 -10.74
C LEU A 376 71.38 -13.70 -12.26
N TYR A 377 71.05 -12.66 -13.03
CA TYR A 377 71.19 -12.64 -14.49
C TYR A 377 72.63 -12.89 -14.98
N LYS A 378 73.67 -12.59 -14.18
CA LYS A 378 75.06 -12.90 -14.56
C LYS A 378 75.40 -14.38 -14.38
N LYS A 379 74.76 -15.04 -13.41
CA LYS A 379 75.01 -16.47 -13.12
C LYS A 379 74.48 -17.40 -14.22
N ILE A 380 73.61 -16.89 -15.09
CA ILE A 380 73.00 -17.63 -16.20
C ILE A 380 73.67 -17.35 -17.56
N GLU A 381 74.62 -16.40 -17.65
CA GLU A 381 75.28 -16.01 -18.91
C GLU A 381 76.07 -17.16 -19.56
N GLU A 382 76.66 -18.04 -18.75
CA GLU A 382 77.54 -19.13 -19.22
C GLU A 382 76.80 -20.47 -19.40
N ILE A 383 75.50 -20.54 -19.07
CA ILE A 383 74.72 -21.78 -19.13
C ILE A 383 74.15 -22.00 -20.54
N THR A 384 74.41 -23.18 -21.11
CA THR A 384 74.01 -23.51 -22.49
C THR A 384 72.70 -24.29 -22.60
N LYS A 385 72.20 -24.90 -21.51
CA LYS A 385 70.94 -25.65 -21.51
C LYS A 385 69.84 -24.92 -20.76
N ALA A 386 68.68 -24.76 -21.40
CA ALA A 386 67.52 -24.07 -20.83
C ALA A 386 67.03 -24.68 -19.49
N GLY A 387 67.03 -26.01 -19.36
CA GLY A 387 66.65 -26.67 -18.12
C GLY A 387 67.61 -26.42 -16.95
N GLU A 388 68.90 -26.16 -17.23
CA GLU A 388 69.90 -25.84 -16.21
C GLU A 388 69.79 -24.37 -15.76
N ILE A 389 69.28 -23.48 -16.62
CA ILE A 389 69.02 -22.06 -16.29
C ILE A 389 67.96 -21.95 -15.18
N ALA A 390 66.81 -22.63 -15.35
CA ALA A 390 65.72 -22.57 -14.39
C ALA A 390 66.13 -23.16 -13.03
N ALA A 391 66.82 -24.31 -13.04
CA ALA A 391 67.35 -24.95 -11.83
C ALA A 391 68.37 -24.06 -11.10
N THR A 392 69.24 -23.36 -11.84
CA THR A 392 70.24 -22.46 -11.26
C THR A 392 69.61 -21.24 -10.59
N ILE A 393 68.56 -20.67 -11.20
CA ILE A 393 67.80 -19.56 -10.60
C ILE A 393 67.04 -20.03 -9.36
N GLY A 394 66.33 -21.17 -9.44
CA GLY A 394 65.63 -21.75 -8.30
C GLY A 394 66.56 -22.00 -7.11
N ASN A 395 67.73 -22.60 -7.36
CA ASN A 395 68.74 -22.83 -6.32
C ASN A 395 69.32 -21.52 -5.75
N SER A 396 69.46 -20.49 -6.59
CA SER A 396 69.96 -19.18 -6.17
C SER A 396 68.95 -18.39 -5.34
N LEU A 397 67.65 -18.70 -5.46
CA LEU A 397 66.57 -18.07 -4.70
C LEU A 397 66.29 -18.79 -3.37
N LEU A 398 66.74 -20.04 -3.18
CA LEU A 398 66.59 -20.80 -1.94
C LEU A 398 67.06 -20.05 -0.67
N PRO A 399 68.19 -19.32 -0.65
CA PRO A 399 68.62 -18.58 0.54
C PRO A 399 67.63 -17.50 0.98
N PHE A 400 66.84 -16.97 0.04
CA PHE A 400 65.87 -15.89 0.27
C PHE A 400 64.46 -16.42 0.53
N ALA A 401 64.27 -17.74 0.59
CA ALA A 401 62.96 -18.35 0.80
C ALA A 401 62.26 -17.87 2.08
N GLY A 402 63.03 -17.55 3.14
CA GLY A 402 62.48 -17.03 4.39
C GLY A 402 61.90 -15.61 4.31
N GLU A 403 62.26 -14.84 3.28
CA GLU A 403 61.73 -13.49 3.04
C GLU A 403 60.52 -13.49 2.12
N LEU A 404 60.20 -14.63 1.48
CA LEU A 404 59.12 -14.76 0.52
C LEU A 404 57.83 -15.24 1.20
N GLN A 405 56.68 -14.71 0.75
CA GLN A 405 55.38 -15.08 1.30
C GLN A 405 54.90 -16.48 0.87
N ARG A 406 55.40 -16.98 -0.26
CA ARG A 406 55.09 -18.31 -0.81
C ARG A 406 56.33 -18.90 -1.50
N PRO A 407 56.41 -20.23 -1.69
CA PRO A 407 57.49 -20.83 -2.45
C PRO A 407 57.50 -20.34 -3.90
N VAL A 408 58.70 -20.27 -4.48
CA VAL A 408 58.92 -19.89 -5.88
C VAL A 408 58.44 -21.03 -6.77
N THR A 409 57.60 -20.70 -7.76
CA THR A 409 57.11 -21.64 -8.77
C THR A 409 57.88 -21.50 -10.08
N ASP A 410 57.80 -22.51 -10.94
CA ASP A 410 58.44 -22.46 -12.28
C ASP A 410 57.93 -21.27 -13.10
N ARG A 411 56.64 -20.91 -12.96
CA ARG A 411 56.05 -19.72 -13.59
C ARG A 411 56.70 -18.42 -13.13
N ASP A 412 57.06 -18.32 -11.85
CA ASP A 412 57.73 -17.14 -11.33
C ASP A 412 59.14 -17.03 -11.93
N ILE A 413 59.84 -18.16 -12.10
CA ILE A 413 61.18 -18.21 -12.73
C ILE A 413 61.11 -17.80 -14.21
N GLU A 414 60.10 -18.29 -14.95
CA GLU A 414 59.86 -17.88 -16.34
C GLU A 414 59.64 -16.35 -16.44
N GLN A 415 58.82 -15.78 -15.56
CA GLN A 415 58.61 -14.32 -15.53
C GLN A 415 59.90 -13.54 -15.24
N LEU A 416 60.77 -14.06 -14.38
CA LEU A 416 62.07 -13.44 -14.10
C LEU A 416 63.00 -13.42 -15.34
N LEU A 417 62.94 -14.48 -16.15
CA LEU A 417 63.73 -14.58 -17.39
C LEU A 417 63.24 -13.60 -18.47
N GLU A 418 61.98 -13.18 -18.42
CA GLU A 418 61.40 -12.20 -19.35
C GLU A 418 61.68 -10.73 -18.98
N ILE A 419 62.40 -10.47 -17.88
CA ILE A 419 62.71 -9.10 -17.46
C ILE A 419 63.52 -8.38 -18.54
N ARG A 420 62.99 -7.24 -19.00
CA ARG A 420 63.68 -6.38 -19.98
C ARG A 420 64.91 -5.74 -19.35
N ILE A 421 66.05 -5.79 -20.04
CA ILE A 421 67.35 -5.23 -19.60
C ILE A 421 67.24 -3.77 -19.11
N ARG A 422 66.37 -2.96 -19.72
CA ARG A 422 66.13 -1.57 -19.29
C ARG A 422 65.76 -1.47 -17.79
N ARG A 423 65.02 -2.44 -17.24
CA ARG A 423 64.56 -2.46 -15.84
C ARG A 423 65.66 -2.73 -14.81
N ILE A 424 66.89 -3.04 -15.23
CA ILE A 424 68.03 -3.35 -14.35
C ILE A 424 68.76 -2.05 -13.91
N SER A 425 68.29 -0.88 -14.35
CA SER A 425 68.92 0.40 -14.03
C SER A 425 68.78 0.78 -12.54
N ARG A 426 69.73 1.55 -12.00
CA ARG A 426 69.63 2.10 -10.61
C ARG A 426 68.37 2.94 -10.39
N TYR A 427 67.89 3.62 -11.43
CA TYR A 427 66.64 4.37 -11.38
C TYR A 427 65.44 3.45 -11.16
N ASP A 428 65.40 2.32 -11.87
CA ASP A 428 64.32 1.34 -11.74
C ASP A 428 64.37 0.59 -10.41
N ILE A 429 65.55 0.34 -9.83
CA ILE A 429 65.69 -0.25 -8.48
C ILE A 429 65.02 0.64 -7.42
N ASN A 430 65.33 1.94 -7.38
CA ASN A 430 64.73 2.87 -6.43
C ASN A 430 63.20 2.96 -6.61
N ARG A 431 62.73 2.89 -7.87
CA ARG A 431 61.31 2.86 -8.20
C ARG A 431 60.65 1.57 -7.69
N GLN A 432 61.24 0.40 -7.92
CA GLN A 432 60.74 -0.89 -7.43
C GLN A 432 60.65 -0.93 -5.91
N GLN A 433 61.65 -0.39 -5.20
CA GLN A 433 61.60 -0.28 -3.74
C GLN A 433 60.45 0.62 -3.26
N LYS A 434 60.15 1.71 -3.98
CA LYS A 434 58.98 2.54 -3.69
C LYS A 434 57.68 1.77 -3.94
N GLU A 435 57.57 1.10 -5.09
CA GLU A 435 56.39 0.29 -5.45
C GLU A 435 56.13 -0.82 -4.41
N LEU A 436 57.17 -1.51 -3.92
CA LEU A 436 57.07 -2.51 -2.86
C LEU A 436 56.55 -1.92 -1.55
N ARG A 437 57.10 -0.78 -1.10
CA ARG A 437 56.63 -0.10 0.12
C ARG A 437 55.17 0.35 0.01
N ASP A 438 54.75 0.80 -1.17
CA ASP A 438 53.37 1.19 -1.41
C ASP A 438 52.44 -0.03 -1.37
N ILE A 439 52.84 -1.16 -1.96
CA ILE A 439 52.10 -2.44 -1.87
C ILE A 439 52.03 -2.94 -0.42
N GLU A 440 53.12 -2.86 0.35
CA GLU A 440 53.13 -3.23 1.78
C GLU A 440 52.14 -2.38 2.59
N ARG A 441 52.07 -1.07 2.30
CA ARG A 441 51.10 -0.18 2.94
C ARG A 441 49.67 -0.57 2.57
N GLU A 442 49.41 -0.91 1.31
CA GLU A 442 48.09 -1.40 0.87
C GLU A 442 47.72 -2.73 1.53
N ILE A 443 48.64 -3.69 1.59
CA ILE A 443 48.45 -4.98 2.27
C ILE A 443 48.11 -4.76 3.75
N ALA A 444 48.85 -3.89 4.44
CA ALA A 444 48.58 -3.55 5.83
C ALA A 444 47.20 -2.90 6.01
N GLY A 445 46.81 -2.01 5.09
CA GLY A 445 45.48 -1.39 5.06
C GLY A 445 44.36 -2.42 4.89
N VAL A 446 44.45 -3.29 3.89
CA VAL A 446 43.47 -4.36 3.63
C VAL A 446 43.40 -5.34 4.80
N THR A 447 44.55 -5.71 5.38
CA THR A 447 44.60 -6.61 6.55
C THR A 447 43.93 -5.98 7.76
N LYS A 448 44.10 -4.67 7.98
CA LYS A 448 43.41 -3.92 9.04
C LYS A 448 41.89 -3.88 8.79
N SER A 449 41.45 -3.67 7.56
CA SER A 449 40.02 -3.70 7.21
C SER A 449 39.41 -5.09 7.44
N LEU A 450 40.11 -6.15 7.04
CA LEU A 450 39.69 -7.54 7.30
C LEU A 450 39.57 -7.86 8.79
N ALA A 451 40.41 -7.27 9.63
CA ALA A 451 40.33 -7.45 11.08
C ALA A 451 39.10 -6.76 11.71
N ASN A 452 38.54 -5.73 11.07
CA ASN A 452 37.33 -5.03 11.51
C ASN A 452 36.34 -4.87 10.36
N MET A 453 35.74 -5.99 9.94
CA MET A 453 34.77 -6.02 8.86
C MET A 453 33.54 -5.16 9.14
N VAL A 454 33.06 -5.09 10.40
CA VAL A 454 31.91 -4.26 10.77
C VAL A 454 32.21 -2.79 10.49
N GLY A 455 33.36 -2.28 10.94
CA GLY A 455 33.76 -0.89 10.69
C GLY A 455 33.96 -0.59 9.21
N TYR A 456 34.55 -1.52 8.45
CA TYR A 456 34.72 -1.38 7.01
C TYR A 456 33.38 -1.32 6.27
N THR A 457 32.43 -2.21 6.61
CA THR A 457 31.09 -2.21 6.01
C THR A 457 30.31 -0.94 6.35
N ILE A 458 30.39 -0.45 7.59
CA ILE A 458 29.76 0.83 7.96
C ILE A 458 30.34 1.98 7.12
N HIS A 459 31.67 2.06 6.99
CA HIS A 459 32.31 3.10 6.20
C HIS A 459 31.88 3.05 4.72
N PHE A 460 31.80 1.86 4.13
CA PHE A 460 31.28 1.66 2.77
C PHE A 460 29.84 2.18 2.63
N LEU A 461 28.97 1.85 3.58
CA LEU A 461 27.57 2.32 3.57
C LEU A 461 27.47 3.84 3.75
N GLU A 462 28.32 4.44 4.59
CA GLU A 462 28.38 5.89 4.79
C GLU A 462 28.86 6.63 3.53
N GLU A 463 29.86 6.09 2.81
CA GLU A 463 30.31 6.63 1.53
C GLU A 463 29.20 6.56 0.47
N LEU A 464 28.52 5.40 0.38
CA LEU A 464 27.42 5.20 -0.56
C LEU A 464 26.24 6.14 -0.26
N LEU A 465 25.90 6.31 1.03
CA LEU A 465 24.87 7.24 1.46
C LEU A 465 25.26 8.68 1.12
N ALA A 466 26.51 9.09 1.40
CA ALA A 466 26.98 10.43 1.08
C ALA A 466 26.97 10.73 -0.43
N ALA A 467 27.23 9.73 -1.27
CA ALA A 467 27.21 9.87 -2.73
C ALA A 467 25.80 10.03 -3.30
N HIS A 468 24.80 9.32 -2.76
CA HIS A 468 23.46 9.21 -3.35
C HIS A 468 22.31 9.80 -2.52
N ARG A 469 22.60 10.48 -1.40
CA ARG A 469 21.58 11.02 -0.49
C ARG A 469 20.58 11.94 -1.18
N ASP A 470 21.10 12.83 -2.03
CA ASP A 470 20.30 13.86 -2.69
C ASP A 470 19.50 13.32 -3.88
N GLU A 471 19.90 12.15 -4.41
CA GLU A 471 19.25 11.52 -5.57
C GLU A 471 17.95 10.81 -5.18
N PHE A 472 17.86 10.27 -3.95
CA PHE A 472 16.74 9.43 -3.52
C PHE A 472 16.08 9.89 -2.20
N PRO A 473 15.50 11.11 -2.16
CA PRO A 473 14.76 11.59 -1.00
C PRO A 473 13.48 10.79 -0.77
N ARG A 474 12.96 10.81 0.46
CA ARG A 474 11.66 10.21 0.79
C ARG A 474 10.55 10.98 0.08
N MET A 475 9.66 10.24 -0.59
CA MET A 475 8.58 10.84 -1.40
C MET A 475 7.22 10.80 -0.68
N SER A 476 6.95 9.75 0.07
CA SER A 476 5.68 9.55 0.79
C SER A 476 5.67 10.20 2.18
N GLU A 477 4.53 10.76 2.56
CA GLU A 477 4.30 11.32 3.90
C GLU A 477 3.57 10.30 4.79
N LEU A 478 4.09 10.07 5.99
CA LEU A 478 3.45 9.18 6.97
C LEU A 478 2.46 9.99 7.82
N LYS A 479 1.19 9.58 7.83
CA LYS A 479 0.14 10.22 8.63
C LYS A 479 -0.93 9.21 9.03
N VAL A 480 -1.39 9.27 10.28
CA VAL A 480 -2.49 8.44 10.77
C VAL A 480 -3.83 9.01 10.27
N PHE A 481 -4.72 8.15 9.78
CA PHE A 481 -6.02 8.55 9.28
C PHE A 481 -7.13 8.30 10.29
N ASP A 482 -7.97 9.30 10.50
CA ASP A 482 -9.26 9.13 11.17
C ASP A 482 -10.20 8.31 10.28
N GLU A 483 -11.05 7.49 10.91
CA GLU A 483 -12.03 6.66 10.23
C GLU A 483 -13.14 7.55 9.66
N ILE A 484 -13.07 7.86 8.36
CA ILE A 484 -14.12 8.61 7.67
C ILE A 484 -15.32 7.68 7.52
N SER A 485 -16.35 7.88 8.33
CA SER A 485 -17.59 7.13 8.17
C SER A 485 -18.26 7.55 6.85
N ALA A 486 -18.45 6.59 5.95
CA ALA A 486 -19.22 6.81 4.71
C ALA A 486 -20.61 7.43 4.98
N ARG A 487 -21.15 7.30 6.18
CA ARG A 487 -22.40 7.93 6.59
C ARG A 487 -22.27 9.44 6.83
N SER A 488 -21.18 9.91 7.43
CA SER A 488 -20.96 11.34 7.68
C SER A 488 -20.50 12.07 6.41
N ALA A 489 -19.75 11.39 5.55
CA ALA A 489 -19.30 11.92 4.26
C ALA A 489 -20.39 11.93 3.17
N ALA A 490 -21.53 11.27 3.39
CA ALA A 490 -22.64 11.27 2.45
C ALA A 490 -23.41 12.59 2.53
N LEU A 491 -23.10 13.52 1.62
CA LEU A 491 -23.84 14.77 1.42
C LEU A 491 -25.36 14.53 1.34
N ALA A 492 -26.15 15.35 2.05
CA ALA A 492 -27.62 15.33 2.06
C ALA A 492 -28.19 15.80 0.70
N ASN A 493 -28.02 14.98 -0.32
CA ASN A 493 -28.21 15.34 -1.72
C ASN A 493 -29.62 15.06 -2.24
N LEU A 494 -30.48 14.37 -1.49
CA LEU A 494 -31.81 13.97 -1.90
C LEU A 494 -32.87 14.86 -1.24
N SER A 495 -33.83 15.36 -2.01
CA SER A 495 -35.02 16.02 -1.47
C SER A 495 -36.17 15.02 -1.47
N VAL A 496 -36.57 14.52 -0.30
CA VAL A 496 -37.71 13.62 -0.18
C VAL A 496 -38.99 14.44 -0.08
N CYS A 497 -39.97 14.10 -0.89
CA CYS A 497 -41.28 14.77 -0.91
C CYS A 497 -42.43 13.78 -0.71
N TYR A 498 -43.53 14.27 -0.15
CA TYR A 498 -44.80 13.57 -0.06
C TYR A 498 -45.88 14.30 -0.84
N HIS A 499 -46.62 13.55 -1.66
CA HIS A 499 -47.76 14.06 -2.42
C HIS A 499 -49.05 13.38 -1.95
N ARG A 500 -49.96 14.15 -1.34
CA ARG A 500 -51.15 13.60 -0.66
C ARG A 500 -52.18 12.98 -1.61
N GLU A 501 -52.43 13.57 -2.77
CA GLU A 501 -53.46 13.08 -3.71
C GLU A 501 -53.05 11.75 -4.37
N SER A 502 -51.76 11.59 -4.66
CA SER A 502 -51.23 10.35 -5.24
C SER A 502 -50.79 9.35 -4.18
N GLY A 503 -50.60 9.79 -2.94
CA GLY A 503 -50.23 8.95 -1.79
C GLY A 503 -48.80 8.41 -1.85
N PHE A 504 -47.91 9.01 -2.65
CA PHE A 504 -46.51 8.57 -2.79
C PHE A 504 -45.54 9.44 -1.97
N VAL A 505 -44.55 8.78 -1.36
CA VAL A 505 -43.36 9.36 -0.71
C VAL A 505 -42.13 8.93 -1.49
N GLY A 506 -41.18 9.85 -1.73
CA GLY A 506 -39.88 9.51 -2.28
C GLY A 506 -39.15 10.71 -2.84
N HIS A 507 -37.93 10.48 -3.31
CA HIS A 507 -37.11 11.54 -3.92
C HIS A 507 -37.27 11.61 -5.46
N ARG A 508 -37.93 10.63 -6.09
CA ARG A 508 -38.23 10.60 -7.54
C ARG A 508 -39.74 10.68 -7.83
N ILE A 509 -40.38 11.77 -7.38
CA ILE A 509 -41.78 12.07 -7.74
C ILE A 509 -41.78 13.05 -8.92
N LYS A 510 -42.53 12.75 -10.00
CA LYS A 510 -42.56 13.54 -11.25
C LYS A 510 -42.97 15.00 -10.99
N ALA A 511 -42.27 15.93 -11.63
CA ALA A 511 -42.43 17.39 -11.49
C ALA A 511 -43.82 17.94 -11.88
N GLU A 512 -44.62 17.21 -12.67
CA GLU A 512 -45.99 17.60 -13.02
C GLU A 512 -46.96 17.63 -11.81
N LEU A 513 -46.57 17.03 -10.68
CA LEU A 513 -47.32 17.00 -9.41
C LEU A 513 -46.78 18.00 -8.37
N ALA A 514 -45.87 18.90 -8.76
CA ALA A 514 -45.15 19.79 -7.85
C ALA A 514 -46.02 20.88 -7.18
N GLY A 515 -47.21 21.16 -7.72
CA GLY A 515 -48.10 22.22 -7.21
C GLY A 515 -48.70 21.97 -5.83
N ASN A 516 -48.76 20.70 -5.38
CA ASN A 516 -49.45 20.28 -4.14
C ASN A 516 -48.54 19.39 -3.25
N MET A 517 -47.26 19.72 -3.11
CA MET A 517 -46.35 19.04 -2.17
C MET A 517 -46.51 19.60 -0.76
N GLU A 518 -46.86 18.75 0.21
CA GLU A 518 -47.16 19.18 1.58
C GLU A 518 -45.99 19.02 2.54
N PHE A 519 -45.13 18.03 2.32
CA PHE A 519 -43.92 17.81 3.13
C PHE A 519 -42.70 17.65 2.23
N GLN A 520 -41.65 18.42 2.50
CA GLN A 520 -40.36 18.36 1.84
C GLN A 520 -39.24 18.39 2.89
N CYS A 521 -38.28 17.48 2.80
CA CYS A 521 -37.09 17.50 3.65
C CYS A 521 -35.83 17.07 2.86
N PRO A 522 -34.68 17.74 3.07
CA PRO A 522 -33.40 17.26 2.57
C PRO A 522 -33.00 16.00 3.35
N ALA A 523 -32.49 14.98 2.69
CA ALA A 523 -32.11 13.69 3.26
C ALA A 523 -30.91 13.09 2.51
N SER A 524 -30.14 12.24 3.20
CA SER A 524 -29.17 11.32 2.63
C SER A 524 -29.79 9.94 2.40
N GLU A 525 -29.18 9.10 1.56
CA GLU A 525 -29.60 7.70 1.35
C GLU A 525 -29.56 6.86 2.64
N TYR A 526 -28.70 7.24 3.58
CA TYR A 526 -28.53 6.56 4.86
C TYR A 526 -29.50 7.05 5.95
N ASP A 527 -30.26 8.11 5.66
CA ASP A 527 -31.23 8.64 6.60
C ASP A 527 -32.48 7.77 6.67
N ARG A 528 -33.19 7.92 7.78
CA ARG A 528 -34.41 7.17 8.07
C ARG A 528 -35.57 8.15 8.19
N LEU A 529 -36.68 7.81 7.55
CA LEU A 529 -37.92 8.59 7.56
C LEU A 529 -38.90 7.99 8.55
N LEU A 530 -39.39 8.79 9.48
CA LEU A 530 -40.50 8.45 10.35
C LEU A 530 -41.81 8.95 9.72
N LEU A 531 -42.73 8.01 9.53
CA LEU A 531 -44.07 8.26 9.00
C LEU A 531 -45.09 8.03 10.10
N ILE A 532 -45.94 9.02 10.37
CA ILE A 532 -47.05 8.93 11.32
C ILE A 532 -48.36 9.15 10.58
N PHE A 533 -49.29 8.21 10.70
CA PHE A 533 -50.60 8.20 10.06
C PHE A 533 -51.71 8.68 10.98
N LYS A 534 -52.81 9.19 10.41
CA LYS A 534 -53.96 9.75 11.14
C LYS A 534 -54.68 8.73 12.03
N ASP A 535 -54.57 7.44 11.74
CA ASP A 535 -55.13 6.33 12.50
C ASP A 535 -54.23 5.89 13.68
N GLY A 536 -53.10 6.58 13.88
CA GLY A 536 -52.15 6.30 14.96
C GLY A 536 -51.07 5.29 14.59
N LEU A 537 -51.06 4.76 13.37
CA LEU A 537 -49.97 3.91 12.90
C LEU A 537 -48.71 4.77 12.69
N TYR A 538 -47.55 4.25 13.08
CA TYR A 538 -46.27 4.82 12.69
C TYR A 538 -45.32 3.73 12.21
N LYS A 539 -44.46 4.09 11.26
CA LYS A 539 -43.40 3.22 10.74
C LYS A 539 -42.17 4.03 10.37
N VAL A 540 -41.01 3.39 10.45
CA VAL A 540 -39.75 3.97 10.02
C VAL A 540 -39.24 3.22 8.80
N ILE A 541 -38.97 3.95 7.72
CA ILE A 541 -38.49 3.41 6.44
C ILE A 541 -37.15 4.05 6.07
N SER A 542 -36.35 3.36 5.27
CA SER A 542 -35.24 4.00 4.55
C SER A 542 -35.78 4.95 3.49
N VAL A 543 -35.00 5.96 3.10
CA VAL A 543 -35.38 6.91 2.03
C VAL A 543 -35.69 6.15 0.73
N PRO A 544 -36.95 6.14 0.24
CA PRO A 544 -37.30 5.38 -0.97
C PRO A 544 -37.21 6.24 -2.23
N ASP A 545 -37.04 5.59 -3.38
CA ASP A 545 -37.22 6.22 -4.72
C ASP A 545 -38.65 6.71 -4.90
N LYS A 546 -39.61 5.78 -4.72
CA LYS A 546 -41.05 6.01 -4.78
C LYS A 546 -41.76 4.91 -4.00
N PHE A 547 -42.51 5.27 -2.96
CA PHE A 547 -43.20 4.33 -2.09
C PHE A 547 -44.62 4.80 -1.79
N PHE A 548 -45.60 3.91 -1.91
CA PHE A 548 -47.00 4.26 -1.66
C PHE A 548 -47.31 4.15 -0.17
N VAL A 549 -47.83 5.23 0.42
CA VAL A 549 -48.25 5.31 1.83
C VAL A 549 -49.72 5.73 1.97
N GLY A 550 -50.38 6.13 0.87
CA GLY A 550 -51.76 6.61 0.87
C GLY A 550 -51.90 8.06 1.33
N SER A 551 -53.15 8.55 1.43
CA SER A 551 -53.49 9.95 1.74
C SER A 551 -53.63 10.26 3.24
N ASN A 552 -53.51 9.24 4.09
CA ASN A 552 -53.75 9.32 5.53
C ASN A 552 -52.50 9.70 6.36
N LEU A 553 -51.44 10.18 5.72
CA LEU A 553 -50.24 10.62 6.40
C LEU A 553 -50.52 11.92 7.19
N ALA A 554 -50.23 11.89 8.49
CA ALA A 554 -50.38 13.02 9.39
C ALA A 554 -49.08 13.80 9.54
N TRP A 555 -47.93 13.11 9.53
CA TRP A 555 -46.61 13.73 9.67
C TRP A 555 -45.51 12.88 9.02
N MET A 556 -44.50 13.55 8.48
CA MET A 556 -43.28 12.96 7.90
C MET A 556 -42.07 13.79 8.30
N GLY A 557 -40.97 13.13 8.66
CA GLY A 557 -39.69 13.79 8.87
C GLY A 557 -38.54 12.80 9.06
N LEU A 558 -37.32 13.33 9.11
CA LEU A 558 -36.14 12.55 9.43
C LEU A 558 -36.19 12.10 10.90
N VAL A 559 -35.69 10.89 11.16
CA VAL A 559 -35.57 10.36 12.51
C VAL A 559 -34.50 11.16 13.27
N GLN A 560 -34.94 11.97 14.22
CA GLN A 560 -34.08 12.65 15.20
C GLN A 560 -34.31 12.02 16.58
N PRO A 561 -33.29 11.50 17.28
CA PRO A 561 -33.46 10.77 18.54
C PRO A 561 -34.23 11.54 19.62
N ASP A 562 -33.96 12.84 19.77
CA ASP A 562 -34.48 13.65 20.87
C ASP A 562 -35.75 14.43 20.53
N GLN A 563 -36.29 14.28 19.32
CA GLN A 563 -37.47 15.01 18.86
C GLN A 563 -38.71 14.70 19.72
N VAL A 564 -39.27 15.74 20.34
CA VAL A 564 -40.52 15.65 21.13
C VAL A 564 -41.74 15.85 20.23
N PHE A 565 -42.70 14.93 20.32
CA PHE A 565 -43.99 14.98 19.64
C PHE A 565 -45.10 15.31 20.63
N ASN A 566 -45.91 16.32 20.29
CA ASN A 566 -47.11 16.72 21.03
C ASN A 566 -48.35 16.24 20.28
N LEU A 567 -49.04 15.26 20.83
CA LEU A 567 -50.17 14.57 20.19
C LEU A 567 -51.46 14.76 20.97
N LEU A 568 -52.52 15.15 20.29
CA LEU A 568 -53.91 15.02 20.74
C LEU A 568 -54.64 14.05 19.82
N TYR A 569 -55.22 13.01 20.40
CA TYR A 569 -55.98 12.02 19.65
C TYR A 569 -57.32 11.73 20.32
N ARG A 570 -58.31 11.36 19.49
CA ARG A 570 -59.58 10.84 19.97
C ARG A 570 -59.43 9.33 20.14
N ASN A 571 -59.75 8.82 21.32
CA ASN A 571 -59.88 7.38 21.52
C ASN A 571 -61.28 6.94 21.09
N GLY A 572 -61.35 5.91 20.25
CA GLY A 572 -62.60 5.43 19.67
C GLY A 572 -63.50 4.68 20.64
N THR A 573 -62.93 4.05 21.68
CA THR A 573 -63.65 3.23 22.66
C THR A 573 -64.56 4.08 23.55
N ASP A 574 -64.04 5.19 24.08
CA ASP A 574 -64.77 6.12 24.96
C ASP A 574 -65.20 7.41 24.25
N SER A 575 -64.75 7.64 23.01
CA SER A 575 -64.96 8.87 22.24
C SER A 575 -64.43 10.14 22.94
N LEU A 576 -63.47 10.00 23.85
CA LEU A 576 -62.82 11.10 24.57
C LEU A 576 -61.47 11.47 23.94
N VAL A 577 -60.94 12.64 24.30
CA VAL A 577 -59.67 13.15 23.78
C VAL A 577 -58.57 13.05 24.84
N TYR A 578 -57.45 12.48 24.42
CA TYR A 578 -56.25 12.29 25.21
C TYR A 578 -55.11 13.11 24.62
N ALA A 579 -54.29 13.68 25.49
CA ALA A 579 -53.09 14.40 25.14
C ALA A 579 -51.85 13.66 25.63
N LYS A 580 -50.81 13.63 24.80
CA LYS A 580 -49.60 12.86 25.06
C LYS A 580 -48.39 13.57 24.47
N ARG A 581 -47.28 13.48 25.21
CA ARG A 581 -45.97 13.93 24.77
C ARG A 581 -44.99 12.76 24.84
N PHE A 582 -44.21 12.55 23.78
CA PHE A 582 -43.25 11.44 23.69
C PHE A 582 -42.06 11.83 22.82
N HIS A 583 -40.88 11.28 23.13
CA HIS A 583 -39.72 11.34 22.23
C HIS A 583 -39.88 10.35 21.07
N THR A 584 -39.08 10.51 20.03
CA THR A 584 -38.97 9.56 18.92
C THR A 584 -38.91 8.12 19.43
N PRO A 585 -39.91 7.27 19.11
CA PRO A 585 -39.98 5.93 19.65
C PRO A 585 -38.86 5.04 19.10
N LYS A 586 -38.45 4.03 19.89
CA LYS A 586 -37.60 2.94 19.39
C LYS A 586 -38.34 2.19 18.28
N PHE A 587 -37.63 1.81 17.22
CA PHE A 587 -38.22 1.20 16.04
C PHE A 587 -37.33 0.09 15.47
N ILE A 588 -37.97 -0.83 14.76
CA ILE A 588 -37.34 -1.74 13.79
C ILE A 588 -37.77 -1.24 12.41
N LEU A 589 -36.84 -1.21 11.45
CA LEU A 589 -37.12 -0.76 10.09
C LEU A 589 -38.26 -1.57 9.46
N ASN A 590 -39.16 -0.87 8.75
CA ASN A 590 -40.34 -1.41 8.07
C ASN A 590 -41.37 -2.13 8.97
N ARG A 591 -41.18 -2.11 10.30
CA ARG A 591 -42.17 -2.62 11.24
C ARG A 591 -43.20 -1.54 11.58
N GLU A 592 -44.46 -1.94 11.62
CA GLU A 592 -45.57 -1.06 11.97
C GLU A 592 -45.83 -1.12 13.47
N TYR A 593 -46.07 0.05 14.05
CA TYR A 593 -46.38 0.26 15.46
C TYR A 593 -47.57 1.21 15.59
N ARG A 594 -48.17 1.28 16.77
CA ARG A 594 -49.33 2.16 17.03
C ARG A 594 -49.12 3.04 18.25
N LEU A 595 -49.56 4.29 18.13
CA LEU A 595 -49.53 5.30 19.19
C LEU A 595 -50.69 5.15 20.19
N PHE A 596 -51.78 4.51 19.76
CA PHE A 596 -52.98 4.21 20.53
C PHE A 596 -53.72 2.99 19.95
N GLU A 597 -54.66 2.43 20.71
CA GLU A 597 -55.42 1.24 20.32
C GLU A 597 -56.25 1.44 19.04
N GLU A 598 -56.31 0.38 18.23
CA GLU A 598 -57.04 0.37 16.99
C GLU A 598 -58.54 0.43 17.22
N HIS A 599 -59.18 1.47 16.69
CA HIS A 599 -60.63 1.56 16.65
C HIS A 599 -61.06 2.44 15.47
N ARG A 600 -62.18 2.11 14.81
CA ARG A 600 -62.70 2.83 13.62
C ARG A 600 -62.94 4.33 13.84
N ARG A 601 -63.10 4.75 15.09
CA ARG A 601 -63.33 6.16 15.49
C ARG A 601 -62.09 6.85 16.08
N SER A 602 -61.00 6.10 16.31
CA SER A 602 -59.75 6.68 16.80
C SER A 602 -59.08 7.46 15.68
N GLN A 603 -58.70 8.70 15.96
CA GLN A 603 -57.92 9.50 15.00
C GLN A 603 -57.07 10.54 15.73
N ILE A 604 -55.93 10.88 15.12
CA ILE A 604 -55.14 12.05 15.49
C ILE A 604 -55.96 13.31 15.14
N LEU A 605 -56.08 14.20 16.12
CA LEU A 605 -56.73 15.51 15.97
C LEU A 605 -55.70 16.63 15.82
N PHE A 606 -54.53 16.49 16.44
CA PHE A 606 -53.44 17.45 16.36
C PHE A 606 -52.11 16.76 16.65
N LEU A 607 -51.09 17.09 15.87
CA LEU A 607 -49.72 16.58 16.01
C LEU A 607 -48.75 17.71 15.63
N GLN A 608 -47.88 18.09 16.56
CA GLN A 608 -46.85 19.09 16.33
C GLN A 608 -45.57 18.70 17.08
N THR A 609 -44.42 18.91 16.43
CA THR A 609 -43.09 18.73 17.02
C THR A 609 -42.66 19.98 17.78
N GLY A 610 -42.03 19.81 18.95
CA GLY A 610 -41.52 20.93 19.76
C GLY A 610 -41.41 20.59 21.24
N GLU A 611 -40.38 21.11 21.90
CA GLU A 611 -40.13 20.85 23.32
C GLU A 611 -40.89 21.80 24.25
N SER A 612 -41.10 23.05 23.85
CA SER A 612 -41.83 24.06 24.64
C SER A 612 -42.66 24.99 23.76
N GLY A 613 -43.67 25.63 24.34
CA GLY A 613 -44.48 26.69 23.71
C GLY A 613 -45.64 26.20 22.84
N VAL A 614 -45.94 24.90 22.83
CA VAL A 614 -47.05 24.35 22.03
C VAL A 614 -48.38 24.55 22.76
N ARG A 615 -49.22 25.47 22.25
CA ARG A 615 -50.54 25.80 22.81
C ARG A 615 -51.65 25.44 21.84
N VAL A 616 -52.70 24.85 22.39
CA VAL A 616 -53.82 24.32 21.59
C VAL A 616 -55.15 24.69 22.22
N ARG A 617 -56.07 25.24 21.43
CA ARG A 617 -57.46 25.47 21.82
C ARG A 617 -58.33 24.26 21.51
N VAL A 618 -58.88 23.63 22.54
CA VAL A 618 -59.80 22.50 22.44
C VAL A 618 -61.24 23.02 22.58
N SER A 619 -62.01 22.95 21.49
CA SER A 619 -63.42 23.36 21.46
C SER A 619 -64.34 22.15 21.69
N TYR A 620 -65.20 22.21 22.69
CA TYR A 620 -66.15 21.14 23.05
C TYR A 620 -67.49 21.28 22.32
N MET A 621 -68.27 20.20 22.28
CA MET A 621 -69.66 20.28 21.83
C MET A 621 -70.50 21.15 22.79
N PRO A 622 -71.31 22.10 22.29
CA PRO A 622 -72.17 22.96 23.12
C PRO A 622 -73.09 22.12 24.00
N SER A 623 -73.21 22.48 25.28
CA SER A 623 -74.15 21.87 26.22
C SER A 623 -74.76 22.95 27.10
N ALA A 624 -76.08 22.90 27.30
CA ALA A 624 -76.83 23.89 28.07
C ALA A 624 -76.40 23.97 29.56
N ARG A 625 -75.68 22.95 30.06
CA ARG A 625 -75.18 22.89 31.46
C ARG A 625 -73.69 23.23 31.60
N ALA A 626 -73.03 23.67 30.53
CA ALA A 626 -71.59 23.89 30.52
C ALA A 626 -71.20 25.35 30.76
N ARG A 627 -70.25 25.59 31.68
CA ARG A 627 -69.72 26.92 32.02
C ARG A 627 -68.79 27.51 30.96
N TYR A 628 -68.16 26.66 30.14
CA TYR A 628 -67.28 27.06 29.04
C TYR A 628 -67.39 26.04 27.89
N ASN A 629 -67.18 26.48 26.65
CA ASN A 629 -67.24 25.61 25.46
C ASN A 629 -65.91 25.47 24.73
N ALA A 630 -64.85 26.13 25.20
CA ALA A 630 -63.49 25.95 24.75
C ALA A 630 -62.53 26.04 25.93
N GLN A 631 -61.39 25.36 25.82
CA GLN A 631 -60.31 25.41 26.80
C GLN A 631 -58.99 25.50 26.06
N ASP A 632 -58.10 26.36 26.54
CA ASP A 632 -56.73 26.46 26.06
C ASP A 632 -55.85 25.50 26.88
N LEU A 633 -55.07 24.70 26.18
CA LEU A 633 -54.19 23.69 26.73
C LEU A 633 -52.75 24.02 26.35
N GLU A 634 -51.92 24.19 27.36
CA GLU A 634 -50.46 24.22 27.20
C GLU A 634 -49.95 22.79 27.26
N MET A 635 -49.32 22.34 26.17
CA MET A 635 -48.81 20.97 26.09
C MET A 635 -47.65 20.77 27.08
N ASP A 636 -46.90 21.83 27.39
CA ASP A 636 -45.77 21.82 28.32
C ASP A 636 -46.14 21.31 29.71
N ALA A 637 -47.39 21.53 30.14
CA ALA A 637 -47.92 21.03 31.41
C ALA A 637 -48.18 19.51 31.43
N ILE A 638 -47.95 18.80 30.32
CA ILE A 638 -48.06 17.34 30.21
C ILE A 638 -46.66 16.74 30.26
N LEU A 639 -46.46 15.77 31.15
CA LEU A 639 -45.20 15.04 31.24
C LEU A 639 -44.93 14.22 29.97
N ILE A 640 -43.66 14.22 29.55
CA ILE A 640 -43.19 13.36 28.47
C ILE A 640 -43.19 11.90 28.96
N LYS A 641 -43.84 11.02 28.20
CA LYS A 641 -43.94 9.58 28.50
C LYS A 641 -43.61 8.76 27.25
N ASN A 642 -43.54 7.44 27.41
CA ASN A 642 -43.33 6.53 26.28
C ASN A 642 -44.44 6.62 25.22
N ALA A 643 -44.08 6.39 23.97
CA ALA A 643 -44.99 6.40 22.81
C ALA A 643 -46.11 5.34 22.85
N ALA A 644 -46.12 4.40 23.81
CA ALA A 644 -47.22 3.46 24.03
C ALA A 644 -48.22 3.90 25.13
N ALA A 645 -47.90 4.95 25.90
CA ALA A 645 -48.76 5.38 27.01
C ALA A 645 -50.09 5.99 26.52
N ILE A 646 -51.19 5.77 27.22
CA ILE A 646 -52.52 6.30 26.83
C ILE A 646 -52.56 7.85 26.88
N GLY A 647 -51.71 8.48 27.70
CA GLY A 647 -51.66 9.94 27.86
C GLY A 647 -52.65 10.47 28.89
N ARG A 648 -52.73 11.80 29.03
CA ARG A 648 -53.62 12.49 29.96
C ARG A 648 -54.95 12.77 29.28
N ARG A 649 -56.04 12.33 29.89
CA ARG A 649 -57.40 12.68 29.46
C ARG A 649 -57.62 14.18 29.66
N ILE A 650 -58.03 14.88 28.59
CA ILE A 650 -58.23 16.34 28.63
C ILE A 650 -59.61 16.72 29.16
N SER A 651 -60.64 15.97 28.78
CA SER A 651 -62.01 16.27 29.19
C SER A 651 -62.89 15.03 29.15
N THR A 652 -63.97 15.06 29.92
CA THR A 652 -65.07 14.08 29.88
C THR A 652 -66.12 14.44 28.81
N ARG A 653 -65.99 15.62 28.16
CA ARG A 653 -66.89 16.08 27.09
C ARG A 653 -66.35 15.76 25.71
N LYS A 654 -67.26 15.50 24.78
CA LYS A 654 -66.93 15.32 23.35
C LYS A 654 -66.33 16.62 22.79
N VAL A 655 -65.15 16.49 22.18
CA VAL A 655 -64.45 17.58 21.50
C VAL A 655 -65.00 17.73 20.08
N ARG A 656 -65.34 18.96 19.70
CA ARG A 656 -65.81 19.33 18.36
C ARG A 656 -64.64 19.61 17.41
N ARG A 657 -63.65 20.40 17.84
CA ARG A 657 -62.50 20.80 17.04
C ARG A 657 -61.31 21.11 17.94
N VAL A 658 -60.12 20.85 17.42
CA VAL A 658 -58.85 21.26 18.00
C VAL A 658 -58.22 22.28 17.03
N THR A 659 -57.78 23.41 17.54
CA THR A 659 -57.13 24.47 16.75
C THR A 659 -55.81 24.86 17.40
N PRO A 660 -54.69 24.91 16.66
CA PRO A 660 -53.45 25.50 17.17
C PRO A 660 -53.69 26.98 17.51
N LEU A 661 -53.05 27.45 18.58
CA LEU A 661 -53.00 28.87 18.91
C LEU A 661 -51.59 29.37 18.57
N ASP A 662 -51.43 29.91 17.37
CA ASP A 662 -50.20 30.62 17.01
C ASP A 662 -50.21 31.98 17.68
N GLY A 663 -49.26 32.19 18.59
CA GLY A 663 -49.12 33.45 19.32
C GLY A 663 -47.67 33.65 19.68
N THR A 664 -47.02 34.52 18.90
CA THR A 664 -45.79 35.25 19.22
C THR A 664 -45.80 35.75 20.66
N VAL A 665 -44.66 35.65 21.32
CA VAL A 665 -44.38 36.36 22.57
C VAL A 665 -44.55 37.85 22.26
N THR A 666 -45.59 38.46 22.81
CA THR A 666 -45.64 39.92 22.95
C THR A 666 -44.94 40.21 24.28
N GLU A 667 -43.73 40.75 24.20
CA GLU A 667 -43.14 41.46 25.32
C GLU A 667 -44.14 42.53 25.77
N ALA A 668 -44.61 42.42 27.01
CA ALA A 668 -45.32 43.47 27.68
C ALA A 668 -44.83 43.54 29.12
N ALA A 669 -44.01 44.57 29.34
CA ALA A 669 -43.69 45.26 30.57
C ALA A 669 -42.85 44.50 31.62
N GLU A 670 -41.61 44.96 31.73
CA GLU A 670 -40.93 45.12 33.02
C GLU A 670 -41.93 45.54 34.10
N ALA A 671 -42.10 44.68 35.09
CA ALA A 671 -42.57 45.06 36.41
C ALA A 671 -41.45 44.73 37.39
N GLU A 672 -40.76 45.78 37.82
CA GLU A 672 -39.85 45.78 38.96
C GLU A 672 -40.46 45.10 40.21
N PRO A 673 -39.62 44.56 41.11
CA PRO A 673 -40.03 43.52 42.05
C PRO A 673 -40.95 44.06 43.16
N ARG A 674 -42.08 43.37 43.39
CA ARG A 674 -42.85 43.57 44.62
C ARG A 674 -42.13 42.91 45.79
N VAL A 675 -41.45 43.76 46.57
CA VAL A 675 -41.01 43.51 47.93
C VAL A 675 -42.20 43.03 48.78
N LEU A 676 -42.01 41.93 49.52
CA LEU A 676 -42.97 41.47 50.53
C LEU A 676 -43.00 42.47 51.70
N PRO A 677 -44.18 42.99 52.10
CA PRO A 677 -44.28 43.80 53.30
C PRO A 677 -44.15 42.89 54.52
N GLY A 678 -43.05 43.00 55.28
CA GLY A 678 -42.94 42.29 56.57
C GLY A 678 -41.56 41.85 57.06
N LEU A 679 -40.46 42.26 56.44
CA LEU A 679 -39.12 42.12 57.05
C LEU A 679 -38.41 43.47 57.06
N GLU A 680 -38.95 44.38 57.87
CA GLU A 680 -38.22 45.51 58.41
C GLU A 680 -37.51 45.07 59.70
N GLY A 681 -36.21 45.35 59.76
CA GLY A 681 -35.56 45.78 61.00
C GLY A 681 -34.85 44.72 61.81
N GLY A 682 -33.52 44.82 61.85
CA GLY A 682 -32.75 44.43 63.03
C GLY A 682 -31.34 43.91 62.72
N ASN A 683 -30.43 44.83 62.39
CA ASN A 683 -28.95 44.78 62.46
C ASN A 683 -28.21 43.48 62.16
#